data_AF-A0A0F0I6Y4-F1
#
_entry.id   AF-A0A0F0I6Y4-F1
#
_cell.length_a   1.000
_cell.length_b   1.000
_cell.length_c   1.000
_cell.angle_alpha   90.00
_cell.angle_beta   90.00
_cell.angle_gamma   90.00
#
_symmetry.space_group_name_H-M   'P 1'
#
loop_
_entity.id
_entity.type
_entity.pdbx_description
1 polymer ?
#
loop_
_entity_poly.entity_id
_entity_poly.type
_entity_poly.pdbx_seq_one_letter_code
_entity_poly.pdbx_strand_id
1 'polypeptide(L)'
;MLNPGLSFVILPRSSVRVFGPFEDLLRPLGELLEVDISTTGDKIIVPCLSQHLPSVQNFFPEAEIVASVPHSAQAQASIRTVSVPGYGFDIKFSLACLITSALRVLPCWSAAAAPNITSVLKRLFPPDLWVFGEVAAVTGSQENLSEARHLTCILRENMEAKADSRDETLILASALMEKPFGRDTTYAEILFDLTTAEQKMEWFQSYVHRLLKLALDPLLRHGIGCEFHGQNTVVRIHRKTKEIMGFAIRDAAGIKLHRPSLERQGFDTAKFSGLCSDDLHVVWDRVHHALLQNNLGFMLDALDLEKSHNGWAIVRSELCSILLSGDNPIGKEVYRYFCREMMPFKSFIRMRINACFNSSMKLVEREVPNVLYQKSPWFLQLSLSGTKNLELPVLPNEVGSELRLLEREAVEKSLITCVSPYGELPPVSRRLNPFPALLPRRFPDNIQVFQEALIIALNNIVERWWKDEEANFPSRMPLEPQAEDLLRWIDHATDEGIMRPYAGHQGNLRPDILIPAQTEGKGPEFRVCEINGRFPISFISHVACVYEALAGCLRDSPVFEPATRYEKVQEGLLALFDPNLPIHFVSEGKDFPRTSPLFGLFEKRTGMRPRQVKSKDLRLVPSKASRTGFILCCVWGADPDVSRTSEMPQLKKVNGEALEEVHQIGLQLFDYELFSLPLEMVRHIGLCCVNDPRSVFIAHDKRILGIILQELDALLNKHKVLSPAQAQILRERIIPTILPGSSEFKALLEDSQKDPQTKNRYILKPVRDARGNGILLGKNISVHEWETILASLDSQAAKNSVPQYMIQHLLSLRSFDWFWDEQRKVRESRMVGTYFSVNGRFVGLGMWRTASASEDVIAASTKDATALLSVIPVHQ
;
A
#
# COMPACT_ATOMS: atom_id res chain seq x y z
N MET A 1 -45.74 2.62 27.49
CA MET A 1 -45.36 1.51 26.59
C MET A 1 -44.44 0.48 27.23
N LEU A 2 -43.93 0.65 28.47
CA LEU A 2 -43.03 -0.35 29.08
C LEU A 2 -43.73 -1.69 29.36
N ASN A 3 -44.98 -1.66 29.83
CA ASN A 3 -45.81 -2.85 30.01
C ASN A 3 -47.05 -2.74 29.10
N PRO A 4 -46.93 -2.98 27.77
CA PRO A 4 -48.04 -2.82 26.84
C PRO A 4 -49.09 -3.92 27.03
N GLY A 5 -50.33 -3.62 26.61
CA GLY A 5 -51.37 -4.62 26.46
C GLY A 5 -51.30 -5.29 25.08
N LEU A 6 -51.83 -6.51 25.01
CA LEU A 6 -51.98 -7.26 23.78
C LEU A 6 -53.46 -7.37 23.42
N SER A 7 -53.78 -7.15 22.15
CA SER A 7 -55.11 -7.36 21.58
C SER A 7 -55.05 -8.50 20.58
N PHE A 8 -56.04 -9.37 20.63
CA PHE A 8 -56.18 -10.51 19.71
C PHE A 8 -57.31 -10.20 18.74
N VAL A 9 -57.00 -10.17 17.45
CA VAL A 9 -57.99 -9.93 16.39
C VAL A 9 -58.24 -11.19 15.58
N ILE A 10 -59.50 -11.48 15.28
CA ILE A 10 -59.90 -12.56 14.38
C ILE A 10 -60.19 -11.99 12.99
N LEU A 11 -59.70 -12.70 11.97
CA LEU A 11 -59.70 -12.30 10.57
C LEU A 11 -59.99 -13.51 9.66
N PRO A 12 -60.54 -13.30 8.45
CA PRO A 12 -60.58 -14.35 7.43
C PRO A 12 -59.16 -14.83 7.07
N ARG A 13 -59.00 -16.15 6.87
CA ARG A 13 -57.71 -16.75 6.48
C ARG A 13 -57.17 -16.18 5.16
N SER A 14 -58.04 -15.77 4.25
CA SER A 14 -57.70 -15.13 2.98
C SER A 14 -57.02 -13.76 3.15
N SER A 15 -57.22 -13.08 4.29
CA SER A 15 -56.64 -11.74 4.57
C SER A 15 -55.19 -11.80 5.07
N VAL A 16 -54.63 -12.99 5.29
CA VAL A 16 -53.30 -13.17 5.88
C VAL A 16 -52.40 -14.09 5.05
N ARG A 17 -51.09 -13.92 5.23
CA ARG A 17 -50.06 -14.88 4.84
C ARG A 17 -49.34 -15.35 6.10
N VAL A 18 -49.29 -16.67 6.30
CA VAL A 18 -48.68 -17.31 7.47
C VAL A 18 -47.41 -18.02 7.05
N PHE A 19 -46.35 -17.87 7.84
CA PHE A 19 -45.04 -18.47 7.61
C PHE A 19 -44.59 -19.24 8.87
N GLY A 20 -44.12 -20.47 8.69
CA GLY A 20 -43.78 -21.36 9.79
C GLY A 20 -45.01 -21.81 10.59
N PRO A 21 -44.82 -22.53 11.71
CA PRO A 21 -45.91 -23.06 12.54
C PRO A 21 -46.49 -21.99 13.47
N PHE A 22 -46.95 -20.86 12.92
CA PHE A 22 -47.34 -19.68 13.69
C PHE A 22 -48.46 -19.96 14.71
N GLU A 23 -49.55 -20.59 14.29
CA GLU A 23 -50.71 -20.86 15.16
C GLU A 23 -50.38 -21.86 16.28
N ASP A 24 -49.62 -22.90 15.97
CA ASP A 24 -49.18 -23.89 16.96
C ASP A 24 -48.26 -23.28 18.00
N LEU A 25 -47.33 -22.42 17.57
CA LEU A 25 -46.42 -21.72 18.48
C LEU A 25 -47.12 -20.60 19.26
N LEU A 26 -48.22 -20.06 18.75
CA LEU A 26 -49.02 -19.03 19.44
C LEU A 26 -49.93 -19.64 20.51
N ARG A 27 -50.37 -20.90 20.38
CA ARG A 27 -51.31 -21.56 21.30
C ARG A 27 -50.95 -21.40 22.79
N PRO A 28 -49.70 -21.61 23.23
CA PRO A 28 -49.33 -21.45 24.65
C PRO A 28 -49.52 -20.02 25.17
N LEU A 29 -49.46 -19.00 24.30
CA LEU A 29 -49.71 -17.62 24.70
C LEU A 29 -51.19 -17.40 25.07
N GLY A 30 -52.10 -17.99 24.29
CA GLY A 30 -53.54 -17.90 24.58
C GLY A 30 -53.90 -18.61 25.87
N GLU A 31 -53.34 -19.81 26.10
CA GLU A 31 -53.48 -20.54 27.36
C GLU A 31 -52.98 -19.73 28.56
N LEU A 32 -51.79 -19.12 28.44
CA LEU A 32 -51.17 -18.31 29.48
C LEU A 32 -51.95 -17.03 29.83
N LEU A 33 -52.59 -16.42 28.83
CA LEU A 33 -53.36 -15.19 28.99
C LEU A 33 -54.87 -15.42 29.15
N GLU A 34 -55.29 -16.67 29.25
CA GLU A 34 -56.71 -17.08 29.34
C GLU A 34 -57.56 -16.53 28.17
N VAL A 35 -56.99 -16.51 26.97
CA VAL A 35 -57.65 -16.10 25.73
C VAL A 35 -57.85 -17.31 24.84
N ASP A 36 -59.11 -17.59 24.47
CA ASP A 36 -59.42 -18.61 23.47
C ASP A 36 -58.93 -18.16 22.08
N ILE A 37 -57.86 -18.82 21.62
CA ILE A 37 -57.26 -18.59 20.31
C ILE A 37 -57.48 -19.78 19.37
N SER A 38 -58.50 -20.60 19.62
CA SER A 38 -58.91 -21.67 18.71
C SER A 38 -59.49 -21.08 17.41
N THR A 39 -59.05 -21.61 16.28
CA THR A 39 -59.43 -21.14 14.94
C THR A 39 -60.13 -22.24 14.15
N THR A 40 -61.11 -21.86 13.33
CA THR A 40 -61.68 -22.70 12.27
C THR A 40 -60.84 -22.55 11.00
N GLY A 41 -60.91 -23.50 10.06
CA GLY A 41 -60.05 -23.48 8.86
C GLY A 41 -60.17 -22.22 7.98
N ASP A 42 -61.25 -21.46 8.11
CA ASP A 42 -61.57 -20.22 7.38
C ASP A 42 -61.19 -18.92 8.12
N LYS A 43 -60.83 -19.00 9.42
CA LYS A 43 -60.45 -17.83 10.24
C LYS A 43 -59.07 -18.00 10.88
N ILE A 44 -58.46 -16.90 11.28
CA ILE A 44 -57.20 -16.89 12.03
C ILE A 44 -57.23 -15.80 13.11
N ILE A 45 -56.57 -16.05 14.24
CA ILE A 45 -56.35 -15.06 15.28
C ILE A 45 -54.92 -14.56 15.22
N VAL A 46 -54.76 -13.23 15.19
CA VAL A 46 -53.45 -12.56 15.14
C VAL A 46 -53.35 -11.60 16.33
N PRO A 47 -52.30 -11.71 17.17
CA PRO A 47 -52.06 -10.73 18.22
C PRO A 47 -51.49 -9.43 17.62
N CYS A 48 -51.80 -8.32 18.24
CA CYS A 48 -51.13 -7.03 18.02
C CYS A 48 -50.98 -6.27 19.34
N LEU A 49 -50.12 -5.25 19.36
CA LEU A 49 -50.10 -4.29 20.47
C LEU A 49 -51.44 -3.56 20.53
N SER A 50 -52.02 -3.41 21.72
CA SER A 50 -53.30 -2.68 21.86
C SER A 50 -53.21 -1.25 21.36
N GLN A 51 -52.04 -0.61 21.49
CA GLN A 51 -51.81 0.75 20.95
C GLN A 51 -51.72 0.80 19.42
N HIS A 52 -51.51 -0.34 18.76
CA HIS A 52 -51.47 -0.45 17.29
C HIS A 52 -52.83 -0.82 16.69
N LEU A 53 -53.79 -1.23 17.52
CA LEU A 53 -55.11 -1.68 17.12
C LEU A 53 -55.86 -0.70 16.20
N PRO A 54 -55.87 0.63 16.42
CA PRO A 54 -56.52 1.56 15.49
C PRO A 54 -55.96 1.48 14.07
N SER A 55 -54.64 1.22 13.95
CA SER A 55 -54.01 1.06 12.66
C SER A 55 -54.38 -0.27 12.01
N VAL A 56 -54.54 -1.35 12.78
CA VAL A 56 -55.01 -2.64 12.27
C VAL A 56 -56.44 -2.49 11.73
N GLN A 57 -57.35 -1.93 12.52
CA GLN A 57 -58.75 -1.72 12.12
C GLN A 57 -58.90 -0.84 10.88
N ASN A 58 -58.00 0.14 10.69
CA ASN A 58 -58.02 1.00 9.50
C ASN A 58 -57.67 0.25 8.20
N PHE A 59 -56.69 -0.66 8.24
CA PHE A 59 -56.22 -1.38 7.04
C PHE A 59 -56.82 -2.78 6.88
N PHE A 60 -57.47 -3.27 7.92
CA PHE A 60 -58.18 -4.55 7.99
C PHE A 60 -59.54 -4.30 8.67
N PRO A 61 -60.50 -3.65 7.98
CA PRO A 61 -61.80 -3.32 8.56
C PRO A 61 -62.62 -4.56 8.95
N GLU A 62 -62.26 -5.73 8.43
CA GLU A 62 -62.82 -7.03 8.80
C GLU A 62 -62.22 -7.63 10.09
N ALA A 63 -61.25 -6.95 10.73
CA ALA A 63 -60.66 -7.37 11.99
C ALA A 63 -61.63 -7.19 13.16
N GLU A 64 -62.07 -8.29 13.75
CA GLU A 64 -62.89 -8.28 14.97
C GLU A 64 -62.02 -8.54 16.20
N ILE A 65 -62.23 -7.81 17.30
CA ILE A 65 -61.45 -7.99 18.53
C ILE A 65 -62.04 -9.18 19.31
N VAL A 66 -61.22 -10.21 19.55
CA VAL A 66 -61.57 -11.37 20.39
C VAL A 66 -61.38 -11.03 21.86
N ALA A 67 -60.21 -10.50 22.20
CA ALA A 67 -59.84 -10.14 23.56
C ALA A 67 -58.79 -9.03 23.58
N SER A 68 -58.70 -8.30 24.69
CA SER A 68 -57.61 -7.36 24.96
C SER A 68 -57.16 -7.50 26.40
N VAL A 69 -55.90 -7.83 26.60
CA VAL A 69 -55.30 -8.11 27.92
C VAL A 69 -54.32 -6.98 28.25
N PRO A 70 -54.69 -6.03 29.14
CA PRO A 70 -53.83 -4.91 29.49
C PRO A 70 -52.61 -5.37 30.28
N HIS A 71 -51.47 -4.68 30.11
CA HIS A 71 -50.23 -4.91 30.88
C HIS A 71 -49.73 -6.38 30.89
N SER A 72 -50.01 -7.12 29.83
CA SER A 72 -49.69 -8.56 29.70
C SER A 72 -48.28 -8.84 29.21
N ALA A 73 -47.56 -7.83 28.72
CA ALA A 73 -46.22 -7.99 28.18
C ALA A 73 -45.24 -6.94 28.71
N GLN A 74 -43.95 -7.16 28.51
CA GLN A 74 -42.86 -6.24 28.80
C GLN A 74 -42.18 -5.84 27.50
N ALA A 75 -42.12 -4.55 27.21
CA ALA A 75 -41.47 -4.03 26.01
C ALA A 75 -39.96 -4.06 26.15
N GLN A 76 -39.27 -4.61 25.15
CA GLN A 76 -37.82 -4.56 25.04
C GLN A 76 -37.35 -3.20 24.49
N ALA A 77 -36.02 -3.01 24.35
CA ALA A 77 -35.41 -1.77 23.86
C ALA A 77 -35.93 -1.27 22.48
N SER A 78 -36.52 -2.15 21.67
CA SER A 78 -37.12 -1.76 20.38
C SER A 78 -38.57 -1.25 20.50
N ILE A 79 -39.16 -1.30 21.70
CA ILE A 79 -40.55 -1.01 22.07
C ILE A 79 -41.60 -1.95 21.45
N ARG A 80 -41.45 -2.28 20.17
CA ARG A 80 -42.37 -3.13 19.41
C ARG A 80 -42.12 -4.64 19.58
N THR A 81 -40.97 -5.00 20.15
CA THR A 81 -40.71 -6.39 20.54
C THR A 81 -41.01 -6.51 22.02
N VAL A 82 -41.85 -7.48 22.38
CA VAL A 82 -42.27 -7.68 23.75
C VAL A 82 -42.01 -9.11 24.19
N SER A 83 -41.79 -9.28 25.49
CA SER A 83 -41.71 -10.58 26.14
C SER A 83 -42.91 -10.73 27.06
N VAL A 84 -43.52 -11.92 27.07
CA VAL A 84 -44.61 -12.25 28.01
C VAL A 84 -44.02 -13.23 29.02
N PRO A 85 -43.99 -12.92 30.33
CA PRO A 85 -43.43 -13.81 31.33
C PRO A 85 -44.06 -15.20 31.28
N GLY A 86 -43.23 -16.25 31.14
CA GLY A 86 -43.70 -17.64 31.02
C GLY A 86 -43.96 -18.12 29.58
N TYR A 87 -43.92 -17.22 28.58
CA TYR A 87 -44.04 -17.59 27.18
C TYR A 87 -42.66 -17.79 26.53
N GLY A 88 -42.49 -18.88 25.76
CA GLY A 88 -41.20 -19.29 25.18
C GLY A 88 -40.71 -18.44 24.01
N PHE A 89 -41.47 -17.42 23.59
CA PHE A 89 -41.13 -16.56 22.45
C PHE A 89 -41.28 -15.08 22.80
N ASP A 90 -40.37 -14.27 22.28
CA ASP A 90 -40.58 -12.84 22.14
C ASP A 90 -41.44 -12.57 20.90
N ILE A 91 -42.28 -11.54 20.97
CA ILE A 91 -43.19 -11.20 19.88
C ILE A 91 -42.82 -9.83 19.33
N LYS A 92 -42.45 -9.78 18.04
CA LYS A 92 -42.11 -8.56 17.31
C LYS A 92 -43.33 -8.12 16.52
N PHE A 93 -43.93 -7.00 16.92
CA PHE A 93 -45.14 -6.46 16.29
C PHE A 93 -44.83 -5.32 15.32
N SER A 94 -45.70 -5.14 14.33
CA SER A 94 -45.87 -3.84 13.69
C SER A 94 -46.39 -2.81 14.70
N LEU A 95 -45.84 -1.60 14.62
CA LEU A 95 -46.26 -0.46 15.41
C LEU A 95 -46.21 0.80 14.55
N ALA A 96 -47.35 1.45 14.35
CA ALA A 96 -47.50 2.71 13.61
C ALA A 96 -46.99 3.90 14.43
N CYS A 97 -45.73 3.83 14.87
CA CYS A 97 -45.04 4.85 15.62
C CYS A 97 -43.69 5.16 14.97
N LEU A 98 -43.34 6.44 14.90
CA LEU A 98 -42.02 6.88 14.44
C LEU A 98 -41.05 6.84 15.62
N ILE A 99 -40.13 5.87 15.62
CA ILE A 99 -39.06 5.79 16.63
C ILE A 99 -37.72 6.01 15.91
N THR A 100 -36.94 6.96 16.42
CA THR A 100 -35.76 7.57 15.78
C THR A 100 -36.06 8.25 14.45
N SER A 101 -36.06 7.51 13.35
CA SER A 101 -36.27 8.05 11.99
C SER A 101 -37.11 7.15 11.11
N ALA A 102 -37.55 5.99 11.61
CA ALA A 102 -38.30 5.02 10.81
C ALA A 102 -39.63 4.66 11.48
N LEU A 103 -40.66 4.49 10.65
CA LEU A 103 -41.94 3.94 11.08
C LEU A 103 -41.74 2.49 11.49
N ARG A 104 -42.23 2.12 12.66
CA ARG A 104 -41.94 0.83 13.30
C ARG A 104 -42.90 -0.30 12.89
N VAL A 105 -43.43 -0.24 11.68
CA VAL A 105 -44.15 -1.35 11.02
C VAL A 105 -43.16 -2.29 10.32
N LEU A 106 -43.42 -3.60 10.38
CA LEU A 106 -42.52 -4.66 9.92
C LEU A 106 -42.79 -5.01 8.44
N PRO A 107 -41.80 -4.92 7.55
CA PRO A 107 -41.99 -5.27 6.13
C PRO A 107 -42.48 -6.71 5.93
N CYS A 108 -43.43 -6.92 5.01
CA CYS A 108 -43.97 -8.25 4.72
C CYS A 108 -42.89 -9.25 4.26
N TRP A 109 -41.91 -8.77 3.47
CA TRP A 109 -40.81 -9.61 3.00
C TRP A 109 -39.95 -10.16 4.15
N SER A 110 -39.82 -9.39 5.25
CA SER A 110 -39.05 -9.83 6.42
C SER A 110 -39.76 -10.98 7.14
N ALA A 111 -41.09 -10.93 7.25
CA ALA A 111 -41.89 -12.01 7.80
C ALA A 111 -41.77 -13.29 6.97
N ALA A 112 -41.77 -13.16 5.63
CA ALA A 112 -41.62 -14.29 4.72
C ALA A 112 -40.23 -14.95 4.77
N ALA A 113 -39.18 -14.13 4.89
CA ALA A 113 -37.80 -14.60 4.88
C ALA A 113 -37.36 -15.21 6.22
N ALA A 114 -37.89 -14.70 7.35
CA ALA A 114 -37.43 -14.97 8.71
C ALA A 114 -37.27 -16.47 9.07
N PRO A 115 -38.29 -17.34 8.87
CA PRO A 115 -38.16 -18.76 9.22
C PRO A 115 -37.09 -19.48 8.40
N ASN A 116 -37.01 -19.16 7.10
CA ASN A 116 -36.07 -19.79 6.17
C ASN A 116 -34.63 -19.40 6.50
N ILE A 117 -34.37 -18.11 6.70
CA ILE A 117 -33.01 -17.66 7.02
C ILE A 117 -32.58 -18.16 8.39
N THR A 118 -33.46 -18.20 9.39
CA THR A 118 -33.15 -18.71 10.74
C THR A 118 -32.56 -20.11 10.71
N SER A 119 -33.11 -21.02 9.89
CA SER A 119 -32.59 -22.38 9.71
C SER A 119 -31.15 -22.37 9.16
N VAL A 120 -30.88 -21.52 8.16
CA VAL A 120 -29.55 -21.38 7.55
C VAL A 120 -28.55 -20.84 8.56
N LEU A 121 -28.91 -19.78 9.32
CA LEU A 121 -27.99 -19.17 10.31
C LEU A 121 -27.63 -20.16 11.41
N LYS A 122 -28.61 -20.87 11.98
CA LYS A 122 -28.37 -21.87 13.03
C LYS A 122 -27.47 -23.01 12.58
N ARG A 123 -27.50 -23.35 11.28
CA ARG A 123 -26.65 -24.38 10.70
C ARG A 123 -25.21 -23.91 10.46
N LEU A 124 -25.04 -22.65 10.07
CA LEU A 124 -23.74 -22.11 9.63
C LEU A 124 -22.96 -21.40 10.73
N PHE A 125 -23.62 -20.93 11.79
CA PHE A 125 -22.95 -20.16 12.82
C PHE A 125 -22.19 -21.04 13.82
N PRO A 126 -21.05 -20.55 14.35
CA PRO A 126 -20.32 -21.26 15.38
C PRO A 126 -21.20 -21.47 16.64
N PRO A 127 -21.02 -22.55 17.41
CA PRO A 127 -21.87 -22.89 18.56
C PRO A 127 -22.00 -21.79 19.64
N ASP A 128 -20.97 -20.94 19.75
CA ASP A 128 -20.92 -19.84 20.71
C ASP A 128 -21.59 -18.55 20.22
N LEU A 129 -22.01 -18.50 18.95
CA LEU A 129 -22.82 -17.43 18.38
C LEU A 129 -24.28 -17.90 18.27
N TRP A 130 -25.09 -17.59 19.28
CA TRP A 130 -26.50 -17.97 19.25
C TRP A 130 -27.31 -17.05 18.34
N VAL A 131 -28.38 -17.60 17.78
CA VAL A 131 -29.34 -16.84 16.97
C VAL A 131 -30.65 -16.83 17.71
N PHE A 132 -31.19 -15.64 17.99
CA PHE A 132 -32.59 -15.49 18.39
C PHE A 132 -33.45 -15.75 17.15
N GLY A 133 -33.83 -17.01 16.93
CA GLY A 133 -34.46 -17.45 15.71
C GLY A 133 -35.84 -16.83 15.53
N GLU A 134 -36.08 -16.21 14.38
CA GLU A 134 -37.42 -15.74 13.98
C GLU A 134 -38.09 -16.89 13.22
N VAL A 135 -38.85 -17.73 13.94
CA VAL A 135 -39.25 -19.09 13.50
C VAL A 135 -40.65 -19.16 12.88
N ALA A 136 -41.50 -18.17 13.16
CA ALA A 136 -42.82 -18.08 12.57
C ALA A 136 -43.26 -16.62 12.46
N ALA A 137 -44.13 -16.34 11.50
CA ALA A 137 -44.65 -15.00 11.27
C ALA A 137 -46.02 -15.02 10.59
N VAL A 138 -46.74 -13.92 10.73
CA VAL A 138 -47.97 -13.63 9.98
C VAL A 138 -47.92 -12.20 9.47
N THR A 139 -48.49 -11.94 8.30
CA THR A 139 -48.62 -10.60 7.70
C THR A 139 -49.90 -10.52 6.86
N GLY A 140 -50.29 -9.32 6.43
CA GLY A 140 -51.45 -9.14 5.54
C GLY A 140 -51.23 -9.74 4.16
N SER A 141 -52.31 -10.15 3.50
CA SER A 141 -52.29 -10.69 2.14
C SER A 141 -52.54 -9.64 1.04
N GLN A 142 -52.89 -8.40 1.41
CA GLN A 142 -53.23 -7.33 0.47
C GLN A 142 -52.12 -7.09 -0.58
N GLU A 143 -52.52 -6.70 -1.79
CA GLU A 143 -51.59 -6.33 -2.86
C GLU A 143 -50.72 -5.11 -2.48
N ASN A 144 -51.31 -4.13 -1.79
CA ASN A 144 -50.56 -2.99 -1.27
C ASN A 144 -49.74 -3.40 -0.03
N LEU A 145 -48.46 -3.73 -0.26
CA LEU A 145 -47.52 -4.13 0.79
C LEU A 145 -47.31 -3.06 1.88
N SER A 146 -47.59 -1.78 1.59
CA SER A 146 -47.48 -0.70 2.59
C SER A 146 -48.61 -0.73 3.61
N GLU A 147 -49.77 -1.28 3.24
CA GLU A 147 -50.93 -1.50 4.10
C GLU A 147 -50.85 -2.88 4.77
N ALA A 148 -50.56 -3.93 3.99
CA ALA A 148 -50.48 -5.31 4.47
C ALA A 148 -49.52 -5.47 5.67
N ARG A 149 -48.43 -4.70 5.67
CA ARG A 149 -47.42 -4.74 6.73
C ARG A 149 -47.91 -4.28 8.09
N HIS A 150 -49.08 -3.63 8.19
CA HIS A 150 -49.63 -3.19 9.47
C HIS A 150 -50.13 -4.35 10.34
N LEU A 151 -50.41 -5.53 9.78
CA LEU A 151 -50.75 -6.74 10.54
C LEU A 151 -49.54 -7.61 10.89
N THR A 152 -48.34 -7.25 10.42
CA THR A 152 -47.17 -8.12 10.56
C THR A 152 -46.81 -8.38 12.03
N CYS A 153 -46.66 -9.67 12.35
CA CYS A 153 -46.23 -10.18 13.65
C CYS A 153 -45.21 -11.31 13.43
N ILE A 154 -44.12 -11.31 14.18
CA ILE A 154 -43.04 -12.32 14.08
C ILE A 154 -42.77 -12.90 15.47
N LEU A 155 -42.78 -14.23 15.58
CA LEU A 155 -42.39 -14.98 16.77
C LEU A 155 -40.88 -15.26 16.73
N ARG A 156 -40.18 -14.78 17.76
CA ARG A 156 -38.74 -14.93 17.95
C ARG A 156 -38.51 -15.79 19.18
N GLU A 157 -37.64 -16.79 19.09
CA GLU A 157 -37.31 -17.63 20.23
C GLU A 157 -36.74 -16.80 21.39
N ASN A 158 -37.24 -17.05 22.61
CA ASN A 158 -36.66 -16.49 23.82
C ASN A 158 -35.51 -17.40 24.30
N MET A 159 -34.36 -16.80 24.61
CA MET A 159 -33.13 -17.54 24.97
C MET A 159 -32.85 -17.57 26.48
N GLU A 160 -33.69 -16.96 27.32
CA GLU A 160 -33.46 -16.86 28.77
C GLU A 160 -33.42 -18.24 29.42
N ALA A 161 -34.38 -19.12 29.13
CA ALA A 161 -34.39 -20.49 29.67
C ALA A 161 -33.11 -21.28 29.30
N LYS A 162 -32.58 -21.04 28.09
CA LYS A 162 -31.32 -21.66 27.64
C LYS A 162 -30.12 -21.08 28.41
N ALA A 163 -30.09 -19.77 28.63
CA ALA A 163 -29.05 -19.12 29.43
C ALA A 163 -29.07 -19.60 30.88
N ASP A 164 -30.25 -19.70 31.49
CA ASP A 164 -30.43 -20.20 32.86
C ASP A 164 -29.93 -21.62 33.02
N SER A 165 -30.21 -22.51 32.06
CA SER A 165 -29.71 -23.90 32.07
C SER A 165 -28.18 -24.02 32.02
N ARG A 166 -27.47 -22.92 31.69
CA ARG A 166 -26.01 -22.86 31.56
C ARG A 166 -25.34 -21.96 32.61
N ASP A 167 -26.08 -21.48 33.61
CA ASP A 167 -25.60 -20.46 34.58
C ASP A 167 -25.08 -19.19 33.87
N GLU A 168 -25.68 -18.87 32.71
CA GLU A 168 -25.39 -17.68 31.92
C GLU A 168 -26.49 -16.63 32.10
N THR A 169 -26.16 -15.37 31.88
CA THR A 169 -27.12 -14.26 31.75
C THR A 169 -26.92 -13.55 30.41
N LEU A 170 -28.00 -13.01 29.86
CA LEU A 170 -28.04 -12.33 28.57
C LEU A 170 -28.10 -10.82 28.78
N ILE A 171 -27.11 -10.10 28.27
CA ILE A 171 -27.03 -8.64 28.44
C ILE A 171 -26.92 -7.98 27.07
N LEU A 172 -27.74 -6.96 26.81
CA LEU A 172 -27.58 -6.17 25.58
C LEU A 172 -26.26 -5.42 25.59
N ALA A 173 -25.49 -5.51 24.50
CA ALA A 173 -24.24 -4.78 24.37
C ALA A 173 -24.44 -3.27 24.53
N SER A 174 -25.53 -2.72 23.98
CA SER A 174 -25.88 -1.31 24.20
C SER A 174 -26.16 -0.97 25.67
N ALA A 175 -26.76 -1.88 26.44
CA ALA A 175 -27.03 -1.62 27.85
C ALA A 175 -25.75 -1.52 28.69
N LEU A 176 -24.70 -2.27 28.32
CA LEU A 176 -23.39 -2.17 28.97
C LEU A 176 -22.74 -0.79 28.77
N MET A 177 -23.00 -0.14 27.65
CA MET A 177 -22.46 1.19 27.30
C MET A 177 -23.18 2.34 28.04
N GLU A 178 -24.40 2.10 28.53
CA GLU A 178 -25.21 3.12 29.20
C GLU A 178 -24.72 3.41 30.62
N LYS A 179 -25.04 4.61 31.11
CA LYS A 179 -24.76 5.04 32.48
C LYS A 179 -26.05 5.08 33.30
N PRO A 180 -26.07 4.57 34.55
CA PRO A 180 -27.21 4.78 35.42
C PRO A 180 -27.48 6.27 35.62
N PHE A 181 -28.75 6.63 35.81
CA PHE A 181 -29.13 8.02 36.04
C PHE A 181 -28.36 8.64 37.22
N GLY A 182 -27.68 9.76 36.97
CA GLY A 182 -26.87 10.47 37.98
C GLY A 182 -25.51 9.84 38.28
N ARG A 183 -25.01 8.90 37.46
CA ARG A 183 -23.66 8.34 37.58
C ARG A 183 -22.82 8.58 36.33
N ASP A 184 -21.52 8.72 36.51
CA ASP A 184 -20.56 8.88 35.41
C ASP A 184 -19.95 7.56 34.93
N THR A 185 -20.17 6.47 35.65
CA THR A 185 -19.72 5.11 35.32
C THR A 185 -20.79 4.34 34.56
N THR A 186 -20.38 3.62 33.53
CA THR A 186 -21.22 2.72 32.72
C THR A 186 -21.65 1.47 33.48
N TYR A 187 -22.68 0.77 32.97
CA TYR A 187 -23.04 -0.55 33.48
C TYR A 187 -21.93 -1.58 33.28
N ALA A 188 -21.11 -1.48 32.23
CA ALA A 188 -19.92 -2.32 32.09
C ALA A 188 -18.96 -2.13 33.27
N GLU A 189 -18.63 -0.88 33.62
CA GLU A 189 -17.75 -0.60 34.74
C GLU A 189 -18.31 -1.11 36.07
N ILE A 190 -19.62 -0.93 36.29
CA ILE A 190 -20.28 -1.36 37.54
C ILE A 190 -20.37 -2.89 37.63
N LEU A 191 -20.76 -3.57 36.56
CA LEU A 191 -21.02 -5.01 36.60
C LEU A 191 -19.73 -5.83 36.64
N PHE A 192 -18.65 -5.32 36.04
CA PHE A 192 -17.36 -6.01 35.94
C PHE A 192 -16.27 -5.41 36.84
N ASP A 193 -16.64 -4.49 37.74
CA ASP A 193 -15.74 -3.87 38.72
C ASP A 193 -14.51 -3.18 38.07
N LEU A 194 -14.72 -2.50 36.93
CA LEU A 194 -13.66 -1.89 36.13
C LEU A 194 -13.34 -0.48 36.66
N THR A 195 -12.43 -0.41 37.62
CA THR A 195 -12.09 0.84 38.33
C THR A 195 -10.88 1.57 37.77
N THR A 196 -10.03 0.88 37.00
CA THR A 196 -8.78 1.41 36.43
C THR A 196 -8.79 1.32 34.90
N ALA A 197 -7.91 2.09 34.24
CA ALA A 197 -7.79 2.05 32.78
C ALA A 197 -7.33 0.68 32.29
N GLU A 198 -6.39 0.05 33.01
CA GLU A 198 -5.84 -1.27 32.70
C GLU A 198 -6.94 -2.34 32.74
N GLN A 199 -7.77 -2.35 33.79
CA GLN A 199 -8.91 -3.26 33.90
C GLN A 199 -9.90 -3.07 32.74
N LYS A 200 -10.19 -1.81 32.37
CA LYS A 200 -11.07 -1.51 31.22
C LYS A 200 -10.47 -2.02 29.92
N MET A 201 -9.16 -1.83 29.70
CA MET A 201 -8.46 -2.31 28.51
C MET A 201 -8.44 -3.84 28.41
N GLU A 202 -8.14 -4.54 29.50
CA GLU A 202 -8.15 -6.01 29.55
C GLU A 202 -9.55 -6.58 29.28
N TRP A 203 -10.57 -6.02 29.93
CA TRP A 203 -11.96 -6.43 29.69
C TRP A 203 -12.39 -6.14 28.26
N PHE A 204 -12.06 -4.95 27.74
CA PHE A 204 -12.36 -4.56 26.36
C PHE A 204 -11.65 -5.47 25.35
N GLN A 205 -10.39 -5.83 25.58
CA GLN A 205 -9.67 -6.79 24.73
C GLN A 205 -10.36 -8.16 24.72
N SER A 206 -10.78 -8.67 25.88
CA SER A 206 -11.54 -9.94 25.98
C SER A 206 -12.87 -9.87 25.21
N TYR A 207 -13.59 -8.75 25.34
CA TYR A 207 -14.83 -8.48 24.61
C TYR A 207 -14.60 -8.44 23.10
N VAL A 208 -13.61 -7.68 22.62
CA VAL A 208 -13.26 -7.53 21.21
C VAL A 208 -12.81 -8.87 20.62
N HIS A 209 -11.90 -9.58 21.29
CA HIS A 209 -11.39 -10.86 20.83
C HIS A 209 -12.53 -11.85 20.58
N ARG A 210 -13.41 -12.04 21.58
CA ARG A 210 -14.53 -12.99 21.47
C ARG A 210 -15.56 -12.55 20.43
N LEU A 211 -15.89 -11.24 20.38
CA LEU A 211 -16.87 -10.71 19.43
C LEU A 211 -16.38 -10.81 17.99
N LEU A 212 -15.17 -10.33 17.68
CA LEU A 212 -14.62 -10.34 16.32
C LEU A 212 -14.48 -11.77 15.80
N LYS A 213 -14.00 -12.70 16.63
CA LYS A 213 -13.85 -14.11 16.25
C LYS A 213 -15.18 -14.73 15.83
N LEU A 214 -16.27 -14.45 16.55
CA LEU A 214 -17.59 -14.99 16.24
C LEU A 214 -18.27 -14.23 15.09
N ALA A 215 -18.10 -12.92 15.01
CA ALA A 215 -18.75 -12.09 14.00
C ALA A 215 -18.15 -12.23 12.60
N LEU A 216 -16.83 -12.41 12.52
CA LEU A 216 -16.10 -12.52 11.24
C LEU A 216 -16.12 -13.93 10.67
N ASP A 217 -16.37 -14.96 11.48
CA ASP A 217 -16.38 -16.34 11.01
C ASP A 217 -17.44 -16.61 9.92
N PRO A 218 -18.73 -16.22 10.08
CA PRO A 218 -19.73 -16.35 9.02
C PRO A 218 -19.43 -15.47 7.80
N LEU A 219 -18.78 -14.32 8.00
CA LEU A 219 -18.38 -13.42 6.92
C LEU A 219 -17.35 -14.09 6.00
N LEU A 220 -16.30 -14.65 6.60
CA LEU A 220 -15.18 -15.25 5.87
C LEU A 220 -15.56 -16.56 5.18
N ARG A 221 -16.33 -17.42 5.85
CA ARG A 221 -16.66 -18.76 5.33
C ARG A 221 -17.88 -18.77 4.40
N HIS A 222 -18.84 -17.88 4.66
CA HIS A 222 -20.17 -17.98 4.04
C HIS A 222 -20.61 -16.68 3.36
N GLY A 223 -19.86 -15.58 3.49
CA GLY A 223 -20.28 -14.27 2.98
C GLY A 223 -21.52 -13.74 3.70
N ILE A 224 -21.69 -14.07 4.99
CA ILE A 224 -22.81 -13.65 5.81
C ILE A 224 -22.36 -12.50 6.71
N GLY A 225 -22.89 -11.29 6.46
CA GLY A 225 -22.65 -10.11 7.27
C GLY A 225 -23.82 -9.83 8.20
N CYS A 226 -23.64 -10.10 9.50
CA CYS A 226 -24.63 -9.77 10.51
C CYS A 226 -24.52 -8.32 10.99
N GLU A 227 -25.64 -7.74 11.41
CA GLU A 227 -25.71 -6.38 11.90
C GLU A 227 -25.42 -6.32 13.41
N PHE A 228 -24.16 -6.53 13.78
CA PHE A 228 -23.66 -6.55 15.18
C PHE A 228 -23.62 -5.16 15.86
N HIS A 229 -24.61 -4.30 15.65
CA HIS A 229 -24.73 -3.06 16.41
C HIS A 229 -25.17 -3.34 17.87
N GLY A 230 -25.01 -2.35 18.76
CA GLY A 230 -25.22 -2.55 20.22
C GLY A 230 -26.59 -3.12 20.60
N GLN A 231 -27.68 -2.72 19.91
CA GLN A 231 -29.03 -3.23 20.19
C GLN A 231 -29.29 -4.66 19.67
N ASN A 232 -28.59 -5.13 18.61
CA ASN A 232 -28.79 -6.47 18.06
C ASN A 232 -27.84 -7.50 18.66
N THR A 233 -26.80 -7.02 19.36
CA THR A 233 -25.79 -7.85 19.99
C THR A 233 -26.13 -8.09 21.45
N VAL A 234 -26.23 -9.36 21.85
CA VAL A 234 -26.45 -9.80 23.22
C VAL A 234 -25.20 -10.54 23.68
N VAL A 235 -24.57 -10.05 24.74
CA VAL A 235 -23.40 -10.68 25.36
C VAL A 235 -23.89 -11.78 26.31
N ARG A 236 -23.26 -12.95 26.24
CA ARG A 236 -23.51 -14.08 27.14
C ARG A 236 -22.45 -14.09 28.22
N ILE A 237 -22.87 -13.91 29.47
CA ILE A 237 -21.97 -13.79 30.62
C ILE A 237 -22.25 -14.91 31.62
N HIS A 238 -21.21 -15.61 32.08
CA HIS A 238 -21.37 -16.57 33.16
C HIS A 238 -21.66 -15.83 34.48
N ARG A 239 -22.75 -16.17 35.18
CA ARG A 239 -23.26 -15.41 36.34
C ARG A 239 -22.25 -15.31 37.49
N LYS A 240 -21.52 -16.40 37.76
CA LYS A 240 -20.50 -16.45 38.83
C LYS A 240 -19.14 -15.87 38.46
N THR A 241 -18.53 -16.33 37.37
CA THR A 241 -17.15 -15.93 36.98
C THR A 241 -17.11 -14.57 36.28
N LYS A 242 -18.25 -14.06 35.82
CA LYS A 242 -18.38 -12.87 34.97
C LYS A 242 -17.63 -12.99 33.62
N GLU A 243 -17.25 -14.20 33.21
CA GLU A 243 -16.57 -14.43 31.93
C GLU A 243 -17.52 -14.28 30.74
N ILE A 244 -16.99 -13.79 29.62
CA ILE A 244 -17.70 -13.68 28.35
C ILE A 244 -17.69 -15.05 27.65
N MET A 245 -18.84 -15.74 27.71
CA MET A 245 -19.02 -17.09 27.16
C MET A 245 -19.28 -17.09 25.66
N GLY A 246 -19.73 -15.96 25.11
CA GLY A 246 -20.02 -15.81 23.70
C GLY A 246 -21.02 -14.69 23.45
N PHE A 247 -21.67 -14.75 22.30
CA PHE A 247 -22.63 -13.73 21.88
C PHE A 247 -23.88 -14.38 21.30
N ALA A 248 -24.94 -13.59 21.24
CA ALA A 248 -26.15 -13.92 20.52
C ALA A 248 -26.55 -12.74 19.66
N ILE A 249 -27.03 -13.03 18.44
CA ILE A 249 -27.49 -12.04 17.48
C ILE A 249 -29.00 -12.15 17.30
N ARG A 250 -29.65 -11.01 17.15
CA ARG A 250 -31.09 -10.92 16.87
C ARG A 250 -31.37 -9.97 15.70
N ASP A 251 -32.61 -10.03 15.22
CA ASP A 251 -33.12 -9.27 14.07
C ASP A 251 -32.57 -9.74 12.71
N ALA A 252 -33.26 -10.70 12.10
CA ALA A 252 -32.86 -11.27 10.82
C ALA A 252 -32.97 -10.27 9.64
N ALA A 253 -33.77 -9.21 9.78
CA ALA A 253 -33.98 -8.23 8.72
C ALA A 253 -32.75 -7.36 8.42
N GLY A 254 -31.83 -7.25 9.39
CA GLY A 254 -30.59 -6.46 9.26
C GLY A 254 -29.44 -7.18 8.56
N ILE A 255 -29.55 -8.49 8.38
CA ILE A 255 -28.48 -9.34 7.83
C ILE A 255 -28.31 -9.08 6.32
N LYS A 256 -27.06 -9.12 5.85
CA LYS A 256 -26.73 -9.12 4.43
C LYS A 256 -25.96 -10.37 4.04
N LEU A 257 -26.34 -10.94 2.89
CA LEU A 257 -25.87 -12.25 2.43
C LEU A 257 -25.26 -12.12 1.04
N HIS A 258 -24.09 -12.68 0.83
CA HIS A 258 -23.48 -12.75 -0.50
C HIS A 258 -24.04 -13.96 -1.27
N ARG A 259 -24.94 -13.72 -2.21
CA ARG A 259 -25.67 -14.77 -2.94
C ARG A 259 -24.72 -15.77 -3.62
N PRO A 260 -23.72 -15.35 -4.42
CA PRO A 260 -22.77 -16.29 -5.05
C PRO A 260 -22.03 -17.20 -4.06
N SER A 261 -21.83 -16.79 -2.81
CA SER A 261 -21.14 -17.63 -1.82
C SER A 261 -22.05 -18.70 -1.23
N LEU A 262 -23.30 -18.36 -0.96
CA LEU A 262 -24.27 -19.31 -0.43
C LEU A 262 -24.74 -20.32 -1.48
N GLU A 263 -24.95 -19.89 -2.72
CA GLU A 263 -25.37 -20.80 -3.81
C GLU A 263 -24.28 -21.81 -4.16
N ARG A 264 -23.00 -21.40 -4.15
CA ARG A 264 -21.87 -22.32 -4.29
C ARG A 264 -21.78 -23.36 -3.17
N GLN A 265 -22.39 -23.08 -2.02
CA GLN A 265 -22.48 -24.00 -0.87
C GLN A 265 -23.80 -24.80 -0.85
N GLY A 266 -24.64 -24.68 -1.88
CA GLY A 266 -25.87 -25.45 -2.05
C GLY A 266 -27.09 -24.90 -1.32
N PHE A 267 -27.08 -23.63 -0.90
CA PHE A 267 -28.25 -23.00 -0.29
C PHE A 267 -29.16 -22.33 -1.34
N ASP A 268 -30.46 -22.57 -1.26
CA ASP A 268 -31.49 -21.91 -2.06
C ASP A 268 -31.78 -20.50 -1.52
N THR A 269 -31.29 -19.48 -2.22
CA THR A 269 -31.43 -18.07 -1.81
C THR A 269 -32.76 -17.44 -2.23
N ALA A 270 -33.59 -18.12 -3.02
CA ALA A 270 -34.85 -17.56 -3.52
C ALA A 270 -35.82 -17.20 -2.38
N LYS A 271 -35.80 -18.00 -1.31
CA LYS A 271 -36.69 -17.86 -0.13
C LYS A 271 -36.34 -16.68 0.79
N PHE A 272 -35.18 -16.05 0.60
CA PHE A 272 -34.72 -14.90 1.39
C PHE A 272 -33.95 -13.88 0.55
N SER A 273 -34.33 -13.76 -0.72
CA SER A 273 -33.66 -12.93 -1.72
C SER A 273 -33.54 -11.45 -1.35
N GLY A 274 -34.45 -10.90 -0.53
CA GLY A 274 -34.38 -9.52 -0.03
C GLY A 274 -33.20 -9.23 0.90
N LEU A 275 -32.56 -10.26 1.47
CA LEU A 275 -31.34 -10.13 2.28
C LEU A 275 -30.06 -10.24 1.43
N CYS A 276 -30.18 -10.70 0.19
CA CYS A 276 -29.03 -11.01 -0.65
C CYS A 276 -28.48 -9.80 -1.41
N SER A 277 -27.18 -9.86 -1.71
CA SER A 277 -26.43 -8.99 -2.60
C SER A 277 -25.48 -9.86 -3.42
N ASP A 278 -25.22 -9.47 -4.66
CA ASP A 278 -24.20 -10.11 -5.52
C ASP A 278 -22.84 -9.40 -5.38
N ASP A 279 -22.80 -8.24 -4.70
CA ASP A 279 -21.58 -7.53 -4.33
C ASP A 279 -21.23 -7.81 -2.87
N LEU A 280 -20.02 -8.36 -2.66
CA LEU A 280 -19.48 -8.69 -1.35
C LEU A 280 -19.08 -7.44 -0.55
N HIS A 281 -18.72 -6.34 -1.21
CA HIS A 281 -18.41 -5.06 -0.53
C HIS A 281 -19.62 -4.52 0.23
N VAL A 282 -20.85 -4.68 -0.29
CA VAL A 282 -22.08 -4.28 0.41
C VAL A 282 -22.25 -5.04 1.74
N VAL A 283 -21.81 -6.31 1.78
CA VAL A 283 -21.81 -7.11 3.00
C VAL A 283 -20.73 -6.61 3.96
N TRP A 284 -19.54 -6.28 3.44
CA TRP A 284 -18.43 -5.75 4.22
C TRP A 284 -18.73 -4.38 4.83
N ASP A 285 -19.31 -3.45 4.07
CA ASP A 285 -19.75 -2.14 4.55
C ASP A 285 -20.78 -2.27 5.69
N ARG A 286 -21.71 -3.22 5.56
CA ARG A 286 -22.69 -3.51 6.62
C ARG A 286 -22.01 -3.96 7.90
N VAL A 287 -21.06 -4.91 7.80
CA VAL A 287 -20.32 -5.41 8.96
C VAL A 287 -19.46 -4.30 9.55
N HIS A 288 -18.69 -3.57 8.73
CA HIS A 288 -17.83 -2.49 9.22
C HIS A 288 -18.62 -1.45 10.00
N HIS A 289 -19.70 -0.93 9.44
CA HIS A 289 -20.55 0.04 10.11
C HIS A 289 -21.16 -0.51 11.41
N ALA A 290 -21.77 -1.71 11.37
CA ALA A 290 -22.49 -2.23 12.53
C ALA A 290 -21.57 -2.72 13.66
N LEU A 291 -20.53 -3.46 13.31
CA LEU A 291 -19.59 -4.07 14.25
C LEU A 291 -18.53 -3.09 14.73
N LEU A 292 -17.83 -2.43 13.80
CA LEU A 292 -16.66 -1.61 14.14
C LEU A 292 -17.10 -0.21 14.57
N GLN A 293 -17.85 0.50 13.73
CA GLN A 293 -18.22 1.90 14.00
C GLN A 293 -19.26 2.02 15.13
N ASN A 294 -20.32 1.20 15.10
CA ASN A 294 -21.45 1.34 16.02
C ASN A 294 -21.32 0.54 17.32
N ASN A 295 -20.68 -0.64 17.31
CA ASN A 295 -20.54 -1.45 18.53
C ASN A 295 -19.20 -1.17 19.21
N LEU A 296 -18.08 -1.52 18.57
CA LEU A 296 -16.76 -1.32 19.17
C LEU A 296 -16.43 0.15 19.40
N GLY A 297 -16.75 1.03 18.44
CA GLY A 297 -16.53 2.48 18.57
C GLY A 297 -17.29 3.08 19.76
N PHE A 298 -18.58 2.77 19.92
CA PHE A 298 -19.35 3.26 21.07
C PHE A 298 -18.95 2.61 22.39
N MET A 299 -18.53 1.34 22.41
CA MET A 299 -17.97 0.74 23.62
C MET A 299 -16.67 1.44 24.06
N LEU A 300 -15.79 1.76 23.11
CA LEU A 300 -14.54 2.49 23.36
C LEU A 300 -14.79 3.88 23.94
N ASP A 301 -15.73 4.62 23.36
CA ASP A 301 -16.11 5.95 23.85
C ASP A 301 -16.77 5.86 25.24
N ALA A 302 -17.68 4.89 25.44
CA ALA A 302 -18.37 4.69 26.71
C ALA A 302 -17.42 4.37 27.87
N LEU A 303 -16.38 3.56 27.62
CA LEU A 303 -15.34 3.22 28.59
C LEU A 303 -14.24 4.30 28.72
N ASP A 304 -14.31 5.37 27.93
CA ASP A 304 -13.30 6.42 27.81
C ASP A 304 -11.91 5.86 27.48
N LEU A 305 -11.83 4.95 26.49
CA LEU A 305 -10.58 4.32 26.03
C LEU A 305 -10.06 4.88 24.70
N GLU A 306 -10.90 5.58 23.94
CA GLU A 306 -10.51 6.13 22.64
C GLU A 306 -9.50 7.28 22.78
N LYS A 307 -9.80 8.27 23.62
CA LYS A 307 -9.01 9.50 23.76
C LYS A 307 -7.77 9.34 24.63
N SER A 308 -7.85 8.47 25.63
CA SER A 308 -6.91 8.39 26.73
C SER A 308 -5.83 7.32 26.53
N HIS A 309 -6.12 6.25 25.77
CA HIS A 309 -5.25 5.05 25.71
C HIS A 309 -5.18 4.37 24.32
N ASN A 310 -5.63 5.03 23.24
CA ASN A 310 -5.61 4.47 21.87
C ASN A 310 -6.22 3.06 21.77
N GLY A 311 -7.42 2.87 22.35
CA GLY A 311 -8.09 1.56 22.38
C GLY A 311 -8.33 0.92 21.00
N TRP A 312 -8.33 1.71 19.91
CA TRP A 312 -8.34 1.18 18.54
C TRP A 312 -7.13 0.31 18.18
N ALA A 313 -6.00 0.43 18.90
CA ALA A 313 -4.85 -0.46 18.74
C ALA A 313 -5.19 -1.91 19.08
N ILE A 314 -6.02 -2.14 20.11
CA ILE A 314 -6.52 -3.46 20.48
C ILE A 314 -7.35 -4.03 19.32
N VAL A 315 -8.29 -3.24 18.80
CA VAL A 315 -9.16 -3.66 17.68
C VAL A 315 -8.34 -4.01 16.44
N ARG A 316 -7.35 -3.19 16.07
CA ARG A 316 -6.46 -3.46 14.93
C ARG A 316 -5.64 -4.73 15.14
N SER A 317 -5.09 -4.94 16.34
CA SER A 317 -4.31 -6.13 16.67
C SER A 317 -5.16 -7.40 16.54
N GLU A 318 -6.38 -7.41 17.10
CA GLU A 318 -7.29 -8.55 17.01
C GLU A 318 -7.79 -8.79 15.58
N LEU A 319 -8.13 -7.73 14.83
CA LEU A 319 -8.48 -7.85 13.41
C LEU A 319 -7.33 -8.45 12.59
N CYS A 320 -6.10 -7.97 12.80
CA CYS A 320 -4.91 -8.47 12.14
C CYS A 320 -4.71 -9.96 12.47
N SER A 321 -4.77 -10.31 13.76
CA SER A 321 -4.60 -11.69 14.22
C SER A 321 -5.65 -12.63 13.63
N ILE A 322 -6.91 -12.21 13.51
CA ILE A 322 -7.99 -13.06 13.00
C ILE A 322 -7.93 -13.15 11.47
N LEU A 323 -7.84 -12.01 10.78
CA LEU A 323 -7.98 -11.93 9.33
C LEU A 323 -6.71 -12.29 8.55
N LEU A 324 -5.53 -12.08 9.14
CA LEU A 324 -4.25 -12.43 8.54
C LEU A 324 -3.68 -13.76 9.05
N SER A 325 -4.44 -14.51 9.85
CA SER A 325 -4.05 -15.86 10.27
C SER A 325 -4.09 -16.85 9.10
N GLY A 326 -3.00 -17.59 8.93
CA GLY A 326 -2.85 -18.55 7.82
C GLY A 326 -2.81 -17.87 6.45
N ASP A 327 -2.87 -18.68 5.39
CA ASP A 327 -2.84 -18.19 4.01
C ASP A 327 -4.25 -18.01 3.42
N ASN A 328 -5.17 -17.42 4.19
CA ASN A 328 -6.56 -17.17 3.74
C ASN A 328 -6.64 -15.90 2.87
N PRO A 329 -6.86 -16.00 1.54
CA PRO A 329 -6.88 -14.84 0.66
C PRO A 329 -8.05 -13.88 0.94
N ILE A 330 -9.22 -14.41 1.32
CA ILE A 330 -10.41 -13.59 1.64
C ILE A 330 -10.16 -12.77 2.90
N GLY A 331 -9.53 -13.36 3.92
CA GLY A 331 -9.17 -12.65 5.15
C GLY A 331 -8.28 -11.44 4.89
N LYS A 332 -7.25 -11.60 4.05
CA LYS A 332 -6.36 -10.50 3.63
C LYS A 332 -7.11 -9.39 2.88
N GLU A 333 -8.09 -9.75 2.06
CA GLU A 333 -8.91 -8.80 1.31
C GLU A 333 -9.85 -8.01 2.23
N VAL A 334 -10.54 -8.70 3.15
CA VAL A 334 -11.39 -8.07 4.17
C VAL A 334 -10.57 -7.13 5.05
N TYR A 335 -9.38 -7.55 5.49
CA TYR A 335 -8.50 -6.71 6.32
C TYR A 335 -8.13 -5.41 5.59
N ARG A 336 -7.67 -5.52 4.33
CA ARG A 336 -7.36 -4.36 3.50
C ARG A 336 -8.58 -3.45 3.32
N TYR A 337 -9.74 -4.03 3.05
CA TYR A 337 -10.96 -3.25 2.91
C TYR A 337 -11.28 -2.53 4.22
N PHE A 338 -11.25 -3.21 5.36
CA PHE A 338 -11.60 -2.64 6.67
C PHE A 338 -10.62 -1.58 7.17
N CYS A 339 -9.39 -1.56 6.67
CA CYS A 339 -8.32 -0.65 7.06
C CYS A 339 -8.01 0.46 6.03
N ARG A 340 -8.72 0.53 4.90
CA ARG A 340 -8.53 1.61 3.91
C ARG A 340 -8.73 3.00 4.54
N GLU A 341 -8.13 4.03 3.95
CA GLU A 341 -8.12 5.40 4.50
C GLU A 341 -9.49 6.01 4.77
N MET A 342 -10.46 5.77 3.89
CA MET A 342 -11.82 6.32 3.96
C MET A 342 -12.85 5.20 4.00
N MET A 343 -13.91 5.36 4.78
CA MET A 343 -14.99 4.38 4.87
C MET A 343 -16.36 5.07 4.73
N PRO A 344 -17.35 4.45 4.07
CA PRO A 344 -18.71 4.94 4.08
C PRO A 344 -19.26 4.93 5.50
N PHE A 345 -19.94 6.02 5.83
CA PHE A 345 -20.61 6.21 7.11
C PHE A 345 -22.03 6.71 6.89
N LYS A 346 -22.99 6.12 7.61
CA LYS A 346 -24.40 6.49 7.48
C LYS A 346 -24.67 7.85 8.10
N SER A 347 -25.19 8.77 7.29
CA SER A 347 -25.47 10.15 7.70
C SER A 347 -26.90 10.30 8.22
N PHE A 348 -27.21 9.73 9.40
CA PHE A 348 -28.58 9.67 9.95
C PHE A 348 -29.27 11.04 10.05
N ILE A 349 -28.58 12.09 10.51
CA ILE A 349 -29.15 13.44 10.61
C ILE A 349 -29.48 13.98 9.21
N ARG A 350 -28.57 13.81 8.24
CA ARG A 350 -28.79 14.22 6.85
C ARG A 350 -29.97 13.49 6.22
N MET A 351 -30.11 12.19 6.50
CA MET A 351 -31.26 11.42 6.04
C MET A 351 -32.57 12.00 6.59
N ARG A 352 -32.62 12.42 7.86
CA ARG A 352 -33.79 13.09 8.45
C ARG A 352 -34.08 14.43 7.79
N ILE A 353 -33.06 15.27 7.62
CA ILE A 353 -33.21 16.58 6.95
C ILE A 353 -33.74 16.39 5.53
N ASN A 354 -33.16 15.47 4.76
CA ASN A 354 -33.62 15.20 3.39
C ASN A 354 -35.05 14.66 3.33
N ALA A 355 -35.44 13.81 4.30
CA ALA A 355 -36.79 13.29 4.37
C ALA A 355 -37.85 14.39 4.56
N CYS A 356 -37.50 15.52 5.20
CA CYS A 356 -38.38 16.69 5.32
C CYS A 356 -38.65 17.38 3.97
N PHE A 357 -37.75 17.26 2.99
CA PHE A 357 -37.85 17.96 1.71
C PHE A 357 -38.31 17.07 0.56
N ASN A 358 -37.92 15.80 0.53
CA ASN A 358 -38.07 14.93 -0.65
C ASN A 358 -39.08 13.77 -0.44
N SER A 359 -39.86 13.81 0.65
CA SER A 359 -40.87 12.81 1.04
C SER A 359 -40.39 11.34 1.04
N SER A 360 -39.08 11.10 0.95
CA SER A 360 -38.48 9.77 0.88
C SER A 360 -37.17 9.75 1.66
N MET A 361 -37.05 8.75 2.53
CA MET A 361 -35.87 8.55 3.36
C MET A 361 -34.92 7.59 2.63
N LYS A 362 -34.23 8.11 1.61
CA LYS A 362 -33.14 7.35 0.95
C LYS A 362 -31.95 7.23 1.91
N LEU A 363 -31.25 6.11 1.86
CA LEU A 363 -29.95 5.95 2.53
C LEU A 363 -28.98 6.99 1.98
N VAL A 364 -28.31 7.70 2.88
CA VAL A 364 -27.27 8.67 2.54
C VAL A 364 -26.03 8.29 3.31
N GLU A 365 -24.99 7.96 2.57
CA GLU A 365 -23.67 7.64 3.10
C GLU A 365 -22.68 8.73 2.66
N ARG A 366 -21.62 8.88 3.43
CA ARG A 366 -20.50 9.77 3.13
C ARG A 366 -19.21 9.06 3.51
N GLU A 367 -18.19 9.22 2.68
CA GLU A 367 -16.83 8.82 3.02
C GLU A 367 -16.31 9.66 4.19
N VAL A 368 -15.85 8.99 5.25
CA VAL A 368 -15.20 9.60 6.42
C VAL A 368 -13.85 8.93 6.68
N PRO A 369 -12.88 9.62 7.33
CA PRO A 369 -11.63 9.00 7.73
C PRO A 369 -11.87 7.75 8.58
N ASN A 370 -11.19 6.66 8.23
CA ASN A 370 -11.34 5.39 8.91
C ASN A 370 -10.43 5.32 10.15
N VAL A 371 -11.01 5.14 11.33
CA VAL A 371 -10.29 5.00 12.61
C VAL A 371 -9.33 3.80 12.65
N LEU A 372 -9.54 2.80 11.78
CA LEU A 372 -8.63 1.65 11.64
C LEU A 372 -7.48 1.91 10.67
N TYR A 373 -7.52 2.98 9.88
CA TYR A 373 -6.43 3.32 8.99
C TYR A 373 -5.22 3.78 9.81
N GLN A 374 -4.09 3.10 9.61
CA GLN A 374 -2.80 3.58 10.05
C GLN A 374 -2.06 4.12 8.83
N LYS A 375 -1.74 5.41 8.85
CA LYS A 375 -0.72 5.94 7.94
C LYS A 375 0.53 5.08 8.13
N SER A 376 1.05 4.53 7.03
CA SER A 376 2.27 3.72 7.05
C SER A 376 3.34 4.47 7.86
N PRO A 377 3.92 3.87 8.92
CA PRO A 377 4.94 4.53 9.76
C PRO A 377 6.22 4.84 8.99
N TRP A 378 6.34 4.30 7.77
CA TRP A 378 7.46 4.43 6.87
C TRP A 378 7.10 5.30 5.65
N PHE A 379 8.10 5.98 5.09
CA PHE A 379 7.99 7.02 4.06
C PHE A 379 7.17 8.26 4.51
N LEU A 380 7.26 8.60 5.80
CA LEU A 380 6.77 9.87 6.34
C LEU A 380 7.86 10.94 6.20
N GLN A 381 7.48 12.14 5.80
CA GLN A 381 8.41 13.28 5.82
C GLN A 381 8.44 13.85 7.24
N LEU A 382 9.63 14.11 7.79
CA LEU A 382 9.78 14.51 9.20
C LEU A 382 10.27 15.95 9.35
N SER A 383 9.68 16.67 10.30
CA SER A 383 10.36 17.78 10.98
C SER A 383 11.36 17.19 11.97
N LEU A 384 12.64 17.44 11.74
CA LEU A 384 13.72 16.87 12.57
C LEU A 384 13.71 17.45 13.98
N SER A 385 13.42 18.74 14.13
CA SER A 385 13.38 19.40 15.43
C SER A 385 12.08 19.15 16.19
N GLY A 386 10.96 18.99 15.47
CA GLY A 386 9.64 18.71 16.03
C GLY A 386 9.49 17.28 16.53
N THR A 387 10.17 16.31 15.91
CA THR A 387 10.03 14.89 16.27
C THR A 387 10.96 14.50 17.42
N LYS A 388 10.39 14.21 18.60
CA LYS A 388 11.12 13.78 19.80
C LYS A 388 11.07 12.28 20.09
N ASN A 389 10.07 11.57 19.58
CA ASN A 389 9.86 10.13 19.74
C ASN A 389 9.29 9.55 18.43
N LEU A 390 9.66 8.31 18.09
CA LEU A 390 9.21 7.57 16.91
C LEU A 390 7.74 7.15 16.97
N GLU A 391 7.14 7.07 18.16
CA GLU A 391 5.72 6.76 18.31
C GLU A 391 4.80 7.90 17.84
N LEU A 392 5.34 9.13 17.79
CA LEU A 392 4.63 10.34 17.41
C LEU A 392 5.49 11.16 16.44
N PRO A 393 5.70 10.69 15.19
CA PRO A 393 6.44 11.43 14.19
C PRO A 393 5.69 12.72 13.84
N VAL A 394 6.42 13.84 13.77
CA VAL A 394 5.84 15.16 13.47
C VAL A 394 6.17 15.53 12.02
N LEU A 395 5.12 15.78 11.23
CA LEU A 395 5.25 16.17 9.83
C LEU A 395 5.60 17.67 9.70
N PRO A 396 6.27 18.12 8.63
CA PRO A 396 6.64 19.53 8.47
C PRO A 396 5.43 20.48 8.47
N ASN A 397 4.27 20.05 7.98
CA ASN A 397 3.06 20.86 7.95
C ASN A 397 2.35 20.97 9.32
N GLU A 398 2.80 20.22 10.32
CA GLU A 398 2.26 20.25 11.69
C GLU A 398 3.02 21.23 12.60
N VAL A 399 4.20 21.70 12.19
CA VAL A 399 4.99 22.71 12.91
C VAL A 399 4.76 24.12 12.36
N GLY A 400 5.13 25.15 13.13
CA GLY A 400 5.06 26.55 12.69
C GLY A 400 6.06 26.87 11.56
N SER A 401 5.77 27.89 10.75
CA SER A 401 6.66 28.35 9.66
C SER A 401 8.02 28.82 10.16
N GLU A 402 8.08 29.41 11.35
CA GLU A 402 9.34 29.84 11.99
C GLU A 402 10.27 28.65 12.24
N LEU A 403 9.74 27.54 12.81
CA LEU A 403 10.53 26.34 13.05
C LEU A 403 11.00 25.69 11.74
N ARG A 404 10.15 25.67 10.71
CA ARG A 404 10.54 25.20 9.37
C ARG A 404 11.66 26.02 8.74
N LEU A 405 11.64 27.34 8.93
CA LEU A 405 12.69 28.23 8.44
C LEU A 405 14.02 27.94 9.15
N LEU A 406 14.00 27.77 10.48
CA LEU A 406 15.18 27.41 11.27
C LEU A 406 15.76 26.05 10.85
N GLU A 407 14.93 25.03 10.61
CA GLU A 407 15.41 23.73 10.09
C GLU A 407 16.06 23.87 8.71
N ARG A 408 15.45 24.66 7.82
CA ARG A 408 16.01 24.95 6.49
C ARG A 408 17.38 25.62 6.61
N GLU A 409 17.48 26.69 7.40
CA GLU A 409 18.73 27.43 7.61
C GLU A 409 19.81 26.53 8.22
N ALA A 410 19.45 25.64 9.15
CA ALA A 410 20.39 24.68 9.74
C ALA A 410 20.96 23.71 8.69
N VAL A 411 20.10 23.13 7.84
CA VAL A 411 20.54 22.22 6.77
C VAL A 411 21.39 22.96 5.73
N GLU A 412 20.98 24.16 5.31
CA GLU A 412 21.73 24.98 4.34
C GLU A 412 23.10 25.39 4.90
N LYS A 413 23.17 25.82 6.16
CA LYS A 413 24.43 26.16 6.85
C LYS A 413 25.35 24.94 6.98
N SER A 414 24.80 23.80 7.38
CA SER A 414 25.54 22.54 7.46
C SER A 414 26.13 22.17 6.10
N LEU A 415 25.33 22.26 5.04
CA LEU A 415 25.75 21.96 3.67
C LEU A 415 26.86 22.89 3.17
N ILE A 416 26.74 24.20 3.40
CA ILE A 416 27.79 25.18 3.05
C ILE A 416 29.09 24.86 3.81
N THR A 417 29.00 24.51 5.09
CA THR A 417 30.16 24.18 5.92
C THR A 417 30.89 22.93 5.42
N CYS A 418 30.16 21.91 4.96
CA CYS A 418 30.75 20.68 4.43
C CYS A 418 31.40 20.88 3.05
N VAL A 419 30.87 21.79 2.23
CA VAL A 419 31.29 21.98 0.83
C VAL A 419 32.38 23.02 0.65
N SER A 420 32.34 24.13 1.42
CA SER A 420 33.26 25.27 1.24
C SER A 420 34.76 24.96 1.32
N PRO A 421 35.23 23.94 2.08
CA PRO A 421 36.65 23.57 2.05
C PRO A 421 37.12 22.95 0.74
N TYR A 422 36.19 22.51 -0.12
CA TYR A 422 36.49 21.69 -1.29
C TYR A 422 36.07 22.33 -2.63
N GLY A 423 35.13 23.26 -2.62
CA GLY A 423 34.64 23.94 -3.81
C GLY A 423 33.33 24.68 -3.59
N GLU A 424 32.56 24.84 -4.65
CA GLU A 424 31.28 25.55 -4.65
C GLU A 424 30.09 24.60 -4.59
N LEU A 425 28.99 25.07 -4.02
CA LEU A 425 27.76 24.29 -3.94
C LEU A 425 27.12 24.12 -5.32
N PRO A 426 26.84 22.89 -5.78
CA PRO A 426 26.18 22.67 -7.07
C PRO A 426 24.79 23.33 -7.12
N PRO A 427 24.37 23.94 -8.26
CA PRO A 427 23.06 24.59 -8.38
C PRO A 427 21.86 23.68 -8.06
N VAL A 428 22.00 22.36 -8.28
CA VAL A 428 20.97 21.36 -7.97
C VAL A 428 20.62 21.31 -6.47
N SER A 429 21.54 21.75 -5.59
CA SER A 429 21.33 21.78 -4.14
C SER A 429 20.15 22.68 -3.73
N ARG A 430 19.75 23.65 -4.57
CA ARG A 430 18.56 24.48 -4.34
C ARG A 430 17.25 23.68 -4.31
N ARG A 431 17.25 22.47 -4.86
CA ARG A 431 16.08 21.56 -4.87
C ARG A 431 16.02 20.67 -3.61
N LEU A 432 17.05 20.69 -2.78
CA LEU A 432 17.12 19.90 -1.55
C LEU A 432 16.04 20.39 -0.58
N ASN A 433 15.20 19.46 -0.16
CA ASN A 433 14.22 19.66 0.90
C ASN A 433 14.91 19.40 2.25
N PRO A 434 14.78 20.30 3.24
CA PRO A 434 15.41 20.10 4.55
C PRO A 434 14.77 18.98 5.38
N PHE A 435 13.57 18.53 5.02
CA PHE A 435 12.81 17.53 5.75
C PHE A 435 13.01 16.14 5.12
N PRO A 436 13.72 15.20 5.79
CA PRO A 436 14.00 13.88 5.25
C PRO A 436 12.80 12.93 5.35
N ALA A 437 12.85 11.85 4.56
CA ALA A 437 11.91 10.74 4.66
C ALA A 437 12.37 9.70 5.70
N LEU A 438 11.45 9.26 6.57
CA LEU A 438 11.67 8.18 7.52
C LEU A 438 11.59 6.82 6.83
N LEU A 439 12.66 6.03 6.91
CA LEU A 439 12.72 4.66 6.42
C LEU A 439 12.87 3.68 7.60
N PRO A 440 12.38 2.43 7.47
CA PRO A 440 12.72 1.39 8.42
C PRO A 440 14.18 0.98 8.23
N ARG A 441 14.84 0.59 9.32
CA ARG A 441 16.25 0.19 9.32
C ARG A 441 16.56 -0.92 8.32
N ARG A 442 15.65 -1.90 8.18
CA ARG A 442 15.80 -3.01 7.23
C ARG A 442 15.73 -2.61 5.75
N PHE A 443 15.28 -1.40 5.42
CA PHE A 443 15.10 -1.01 4.01
C PHE A 443 16.44 -0.86 3.26
N PRO A 444 17.43 -0.07 3.75
CA PRO A 444 18.79 -0.11 3.21
C PRO A 444 19.41 -1.52 3.16
N ASP A 445 19.21 -2.33 4.20
CA ASP A 445 19.76 -3.70 4.26
C ASP A 445 19.19 -4.59 3.14
N ASN A 446 17.88 -4.51 2.89
CA ASN A 446 17.24 -5.24 1.81
C ASN A 446 17.77 -4.81 0.42
N ILE A 447 18.11 -3.53 0.25
CA ILE A 447 18.73 -3.03 -0.99
C ILE A 447 20.15 -3.57 -1.12
N GLN A 448 20.91 -3.64 -0.03
CA GLN A 448 22.25 -4.25 -0.03
C GLN A 448 22.18 -5.72 -0.45
N VAL A 449 21.30 -6.52 0.16
CA VAL A 449 21.12 -7.95 -0.19
C VAL A 449 20.72 -8.11 -1.66
N PHE A 450 19.85 -7.25 -2.17
CA PHE A 450 19.50 -7.24 -3.59
C PHE A 450 20.71 -6.91 -4.47
N GLN A 451 21.50 -5.89 -4.11
CA GLN A 451 22.67 -5.48 -4.89
C GLN A 451 23.74 -6.59 -4.94
N GLU A 452 23.92 -7.35 -3.85
CA GLU A 452 24.80 -8.51 -3.80
C GLU A 452 24.35 -9.60 -4.79
N ALA A 453 23.05 -9.88 -4.90
CA ALA A 453 22.52 -10.78 -5.92
C ALA A 453 22.69 -10.22 -7.35
N LEU A 454 22.41 -8.91 -7.52
CA LEU A 454 22.47 -8.23 -8.82
C LEU A 454 23.88 -8.28 -9.39
N ILE A 455 24.90 -8.04 -8.57
CA ILE A 455 26.27 -8.01 -9.06
C ILE A 455 26.78 -9.41 -9.42
N ILE A 456 26.36 -10.46 -8.72
CA ILE A 456 26.70 -11.84 -9.10
C ILE A 456 26.13 -12.17 -10.49
N ALA A 457 24.88 -11.80 -10.74
CA ALA A 457 24.26 -11.97 -12.05
C ALA A 457 24.99 -11.17 -13.14
N LEU A 458 25.27 -9.89 -12.90
CA LEU A 458 25.99 -9.03 -13.85
C LEU A 458 27.39 -9.55 -14.15
N ASN A 459 28.16 -9.95 -13.14
CA ASN A 459 29.50 -10.50 -13.33
C ASN A 459 29.49 -11.69 -14.26
N ASN A 460 28.59 -12.65 -14.01
CA ASN A 460 28.49 -13.84 -14.83
C ASN A 460 28.04 -13.53 -16.26
N ILE A 461 27.00 -12.71 -16.44
CA ILE A 461 26.44 -12.39 -17.77
C ILE A 461 27.47 -11.62 -18.62
N VAL A 462 28.11 -10.59 -18.04
CA VAL A 462 29.02 -9.71 -18.78
C VAL A 462 30.30 -10.44 -19.19
N GLU A 463 30.86 -11.30 -18.33
CA GLU A 463 32.11 -12.02 -18.64
C GLU A 463 31.94 -13.09 -19.72
N ARG A 464 30.73 -13.62 -19.91
CA ARG A 464 30.42 -14.58 -20.97
C ARG A 464 29.69 -13.97 -22.17
N TRP A 465 29.60 -12.65 -22.23
CA TRP A 465 28.76 -11.93 -23.21
C TRP A 465 28.99 -12.37 -24.65
N TRP A 466 30.25 -12.56 -25.04
CA TRP A 466 30.65 -13.01 -26.38
C TRP A 466 30.94 -14.51 -26.49
N LYS A 467 31.04 -15.20 -25.35
CA LYS A 467 31.55 -16.58 -25.24
C LYS A 467 30.45 -17.63 -25.12
N ASP A 468 29.26 -17.23 -24.66
CA ASP A 468 28.10 -18.13 -24.51
C ASP A 468 27.23 -18.13 -25.77
N GLU A 469 27.52 -19.07 -26.67
CA GLU A 469 26.78 -19.24 -27.94
C GLU A 469 25.31 -19.65 -27.72
N GLU A 470 25.00 -20.36 -26.63
CA GLU A 470 23.64 -20.79 -26.32
C GLU A 470 22.79 -19.62 -25.82
N ALA A 471 23.33 -18.81 -24.90
CA ALA A 471 22.64 -17.65 -24.38
C ALA A 471 22.54 -16.51 -25.40
N ASN A 472 23.50 -16.42 -26.32
CA ASN A 472 23.54 -15.51 -27.48
C ASN A 472 23.13 -14.06 -27.15
N PHE A 473 23.73 -13.48 -26.10
CA PHE A 473 23.42 -12.13 -25.63
C PHE A 473 23.46 -11.03 -26.71
N PRO A 474 24.43 -11.02 -27.63
CA PRO A 474 24.50 -9.98 -28.66
C PRO A 474 23.26 -9.94 -29.57
N SER A 475 22.64 -11.10 -29.83
CA SER A 475 21.40 -11.16 -30.61
C SER A 475 20.18 -10.64 -29.85
N ARG A 476 20.12 -10.88 -28.53
CA ARG A 476 19.02 -10.48 -27.65
C ARG A 476 19.08 -9.01 -27.26
N MET A 477 20.28 -8.45 -27.20
CA MET A 477 20.54 -7.05 -26.87
C MET A 477 21.59 -6.46 -27.82
N PRO A 478 21.24 -6.19 -29.09
CA PRO A 478 22.18 -5.68 -30.07
C PRO A 478 22.74 -4.31 -29.67
N LEU A 479 24.05 -4.14 -29.92
CA LEU A 479 24.81 -2.94 -29.63
C LEU A 479 25.01 -2.07 -30.88
N GLU A 480 25.27 -0.77 -30.68
CA GLU A 480 25.70 0.08 -31.80
C GLU A 480 27.03 -0.46 -32.33
N PRO A 481 27.26 -0.45 -33.66
CA PRO A 481 28.48 -1.05 -34.24
C PRO A 481 29.78 -0.58 -33.59
N GLN A 482 29.92 0.73 -33.34
CA GLN A 482 31.12 1.30 -32.72
C GLN A 482 31.31 0.85 -31.25
N ALA A 483 30.21 0.66 -30.51
CA ALA A 483 30.25 0.17 -29.14
C ALA A 483 30.53 -1.34 -29.10
N GLU A 484 29.95 -2.11 -30.01
CA GLU A 484 30.26 -3.53 -30.19
C GLU A 484 31.74 -3.74 -30.52
N ASP A 485 32.28 -3.00 -31.49
CA ASP A 485 33.68 -3.07 -31.90
C ASP A 485 34.63 -2.77 -30.73
N LEU A 486 34.30 -1.77 -29.91
CA LEU A 486 35.06 -1.45 -28.70
C LEU A 486 34.98 -2.59 -27.67
N LEU A 487 33.79 -3.13 -27.41
CA LEU A 487 33.60 -4.17 -26.39
C LEU A 487 34.19 -5.52 -26.79
N ARG A 488 34.18 -5.87 -28.08
CA ARG A 488 34.88 -7.05 -28.59
C ARG A 488 36.39 -6.91 -28.46
N TRP A 489 36.91 -5.71 -28.75
CA TRP A 489 38.32 -5.42 -28.50
C TRP A 489 38.66 -5.49 -27.00
N ILE A 490 37.78 -5.00 -26.13
CA ILE A 490 37.95 -5.12 -24.67
C ILE A 490 37.94 -6.58 -24.20
N ASP A 491 37.05 -7.41 -24.74
CA ASP A 491 37.00 -8.85 -24.41
C ASP A 491 38.32 -9.54 -24.75
N HIS A 492 38.83 -9.32 -25.97
CA HIS A 492 40.14 -9.82 -26.38
C HIS A 492 41.27 -9.25 -25.51
N ALA A 493 41.25 -7.95 -25.22
CA ALA A 493 42.24 -7.32 -24.34
C ALA A 493 42.17 -7.86 -22.90
N THR A 494 41.01 -8.30 -22.42
CA THR A 494 40.88 -8.99 -21.13
C THR A 494 41.51 -10.37 -21.18
N ASP A 495 41.30 -11.15 -22.26
CA ASP A 495 41.92 -12.48 -22.42
C ASP A 495 43.45 -12.40 -22.53
N GLU A 496 43.98 -11.32 -23.12
CA GLU A 496 45.41 -11.03 -23.14
C GLU A 496 45.94 -10.44 -21.80
N GLY A 497 45.08 -10.14 -20.84
CA GLY A 497 45.45 -9.50 -19.57
C GLY A 497 45.92 -8.05 -19.72
N ILE A 498 45.54 -7.35 -20.79
CA ILE A 498 45.74 -5.92 -20.97
C ILE A 498 44.65 -5.13 -20.23
N MET A 499 43.40 -5.59 -20.33
CA MET A 499 42.25 -5.02 -19.63
C MET A 499 41.90 -5.87 -18.40
N ARG A 500 41.58 -5.22 -17.28
CA ARG A 500 41.16 -5.89 -16.04
C ARG A 500 39.86 -6.70 -16.21
N PRO A 501 39.63 -7.75 -15.39
CA PRO A 501 38.37 -8.49 -15.40
C PRO A 501 37.20 -7.58 -14.98
N TYR A 502 36.00 -7.90 -15.44
CA TYR A 502 34.80 -7.10 -15.11
C TYR A 502 34.47 -7.20 -13.62
N ALA A 503 34.53 -8.43 -13.07
CA ALA A 503 34.31 -8.66 -11.64
C ALA A 503 35.29 -7.83 -10.79
N GLY A 504 34.73 -7.01 -9.90
CA GLY A 504 35.47 -6.14 -8.99
C GLY A 504 35.90 -4.80 -9.57
N HIS A 505 35.62 -4.52 -10.84
CA HIS A 505 36.06 -3.30 -11.53
C HIS A 505 34.94 -2.61 -12.33
N GLN A 506 33.68 -2.87 -11.98
CA GLN A 506 32.51 -2.39 -12.71
C GLN A 506 32.37 -0.86 -12.67
N GLY A 507 33.08 -0.18 -11.78
CA GLY A 507 32.97 1.26 -11.54
C GLY A 507 31.74 1.59 -10.69
N ASN A 508 31.21 2.80 -10.89
CA ASN A 508 30.01 3.28 -10.21
C ASN A 508 28.75 2.93 -11.02
N LEU A 509 27.84 2.17 -10.39
CA LEU A 509 26.49 1.92 -10.86
C LEU A 509 25.49 2.60 -9.93
N ARG A 510 24.51 3.29 -10.52
CA ARG A 510 23.40 3.94 -9.82
C ARG A 510 22.05 3.37 -10.27
N PRO A 511 21.53 2.32 -9.63
CA PRO A 511 20.19 1.85 -9.91
C PRO A 511 19.12 2.81 -9.37
N ASP A 512 18.06 2.99 -10.17
CA ASP A 512 16.91 3.81 -9.80
C ASP A 512 15.78 2.88 -9.30
N ILE A 513 15.16 3.25 -8.18
CA ILE A 513 14.15 2.45 -7.47
C ILE A 513 12.80 3.15 -7.37
N LEU A 514 11.73 2.37 -7.54
CA LEU A 514 10.33 2.76 -7.42
C LEU A 514 9.69 2.10 -6.21
N ILE A 515 8.70 2.78 -5.62
CA ILE A 515 7.88 2.24 -4.52
C ILE A 515 6.50 1.87 -5.07
N PRO A 516 6.19 0.56 -5.21
CA PRO A 516 4.86 0.13 -5.61
C PRO A 516 3.77 0.64 -4.64
N ALA A 517 2.56 0.85 -5.14
CA ALA A 517 1.38 0.99 -4.29
C ALA A 517 1.27 -0.26 -3.40
N GLN A 518 1.33 -0.09 -2.08
CA GLN A 518 1.40 -1.22 -1.14
C GLN A 518 0.14 -2.09 -1.24
N THR A 519 0.32 -3.41 -1.20
CA THR A 519 -0.65 -4.29 -0.56
C THR A 519 -0.34 -4.28 0.93
N GLU A 520 -1.15 -3.56 1.71
CA GLU A 520 -0.97 -3.26 3.14
C GLU A 520 -0.47 -4.46 3.98
N GLY A 521 0.47 -4.20 4.91
CA GLY A 521 0.88 -5.13 5.98
C GLY A 521 2.32 -5.69 5.90
N LYS A 522 3.01 -5.54 4.77
CA LYS A 522 4.45 -5.86 4.65
C LYS A 522 5.24 -4.54 4.59
N GLY A 523 6.42 -4.49 5.22
CA GLY A 523 7.28 -3.30 5.21
C GLY A 523 7.53 -2.74 3.79
N PRO A 524 8.11 -1.53 3.68
CA PRO A 524 8.25 -0.86 2.38
C PRO A 524 9.01 -1.72 1.36
N GLU A 525 8.37 -1.94 0.21
CA GLU A 525 8.94 -2.65 -0.93
C GLU A 525 9.55 -1.67 -1.93
N PHE A 526 10.57 -2.12 -2.67
CA PHE A 526 11.10 -1.39 -3.81
C PHE A 526 11.11 -2.26 -5.07
N ARG A 527 11.20 -1.61 -6.23
CA ARG A 527 11.47 -2.23 -7.53
C ARG A 527 12.53 -1.43 -8.29
N VAL A 528 13.53 -2.09 -8.86
CA VAL A 528 14.54 -1.48 -9.74
C VAL A 528 13.99 -1.35 -11.15
N CYS A 529 14.00 -0.14 -11.68
CA CYS A 529 13.44 0.16 -13.00
C CYS A 529 14.50 0.43 -14.08
N GLU A 530 15.73 0.78 -13.68
CA GLU A 530 16.90 0.94 -14.55
C GLU A 530 18.21 0.94 -13.73
N ILE A 531 19.34 0.73 -14.42
CA ILE A 531 20.70 0.84 -13.87
C ILE A 531 21.44 1.93 -14.65
N ASN A 532 21.93 2.95 -13.96
CA ASN A 532 22.71 4.02 -14.58
C ASN A 532 24.21 3.81 -14.33
N GLY A 533 24.97 3.47 -15.39
CA GLY A 533 26.42 3.22 -15.30
C GLY A 533 27.29 4.09 -16.23
N ARG A 534 26.68 5.01 -17.00
CA ARG A 534 27.37 5.80 -18.03
C ARG A 534 28.45 6.72 -17.47
N PHE A 535 28.11 7.47 -16.43
CA PHE A 535 29.01 8.45 -15.83
C PHE A 535 29.55 7.93 -14.50
N PRO A 536 30.88 7.96 -14.27
CA PRO A 536 31.48 7.44 -13.04
C PRO A 536 31.11 8.25 -11.80
N ILE A 537 30.74 9.52 -11.98
CA ILE A 537 30.31 10.37 -10.85
C ILE A 537 28.81 10.21 -10.60
N SER A 538 27.94 10.33 -11.60
CA SER A 538 26.50 10.05 -11.44
C SER A 538 25.83 10.69 -10.20
N PHE A 539 26.30 11.88 -9.77
CA PHE A 539 25.95 12.61 -8.53
C PHE A 539 26.41 12.00 -7.19
N ILE A 540 27.19 10.91 -7.18
CA ILE A 540 27.65 10.24 -5.95
C ILE A 540 28.42 11.17 -5.00
N SER A 541 29.23 12.09 -5.55
CA SER A 541 29.96 13.09 -4.77
C SER A 541 29.01 14.08 -4.07
N HIS A 542 27.98 14.53 -4.78
CA HIS A 542 26.96 15.41 -4.20
C HIS A 542 26.17 14.70 -3.10
N VAL A 543 25.83 13.42 -3.31
CA VAL A 543 25.14 12.57 -2.33
C VAL A 543 25.95 12.45 -1.04
N ALA A 544 27.27 12.25 -1.13
CA ALA A 544 28.13 12.26 0.04
C ALA A 544 28.04 13.60 0.82
N CYS A 545 28.15 14.74 0.12
CA CYS A 545 28.08 16.05 0.77
C CYS A 545 26.73 16.33 1.46
N VAL A 546 25.60 15.96 0.84
CA VAL A 546 24.27 16.22 1.45
C VAL A 546 23.98 15.29 2.62
N TYR A 547 24.47 14.05 2.60
CA TYR A 547 24.38 13.16 3.77
C TYR A 547 25.36 13.54 4.88
N GLU A 548 26.53 14.10 4.57
CA GLU A 548 27.43 14.71 5.57
C GLU A 548 26.75 15.89 6.27
N ALA A 549 26.08 16.76 5.50
CA ALA A 549 25.33 17.88 6.05
C ALA A 549 24.19 17.41 6.98
N LEU A 550 23.45 16.37 6.57
CA LEU A 550 22.39 15.78 7.39
C LEU A 550 22.94 15.13 8.67
N ALA A 551 24.07 14.41 8.57
CA ALA A 551 24.75 13.85 9.74
C ALA A 551 25.18 14.95 10.71
N GLY A 552 25.66 16.09 10.21
CA GLY A 552 25.96 17.27 11.01
C GLY A 552 24.73 17.79 11.78
N CYS A 553 23.56 17.83 11.13
CA CYS A 553 22.30 18.23 11.77
C CYS A 553 21.76 17.21 12.80
N LEU A 554 22.12 15.93 12.66
CA LEU A 554 21.65 14.83 13.50
C LEU A 554 22.65 14.38 14.57
N ARG A 555 23.81 15.04 14.69
CA ARG A 555 24.91 14.62 15.57
C ARG A 555 24.49 14.29 17.00
N ASP A 556 23.57 15.08 17.55
CA ASP A 556 23.08 14.96 18.93
C ASP A 556 21.67 14.36 19.02
N SER A 557 21.15 13.81 17.93
CA SER A 557 19.81 13.22 17.88
C SER A 557 19.83 11.79 18.45
N PRO A 558 19.06 11.48 19.52
CA PRO A 558 18.93 10.11 20.02
C PRO A 558 17.91 9.27 19.24
N VAL A 559 17.18 9.89 18.30
CA VAL A 559 16.00 9.29 17.64
C VAL A 559 16.36 8.77 16.25
N PHE A 560 17.12 9.55 15.49
CA PHE A 560 17.38 9.31 14.06
C PHE A 560 18.86 9.36 13.73
N GLU A 561 19.27 8.48 12.81
CA GLU A 561 20.54 8.58 12.10
C GLU A 561 20.29 8.69 10.59
N PRO A 562 21.22 9.28 9.81
CA PRO A 562 21.14 9.26 8.36
C PRO A 562 21.04 7.83 7.81
N ALA A 563 20.16 7.60 6.84
CA ALA A 563 20.01 6.29 6.21
C ALA A 563 21.23 5.85 5.38
N THR A 564 22.12 6.80 5.07
CA THR A 564 23.37 6.57 4.35
C THR A 564 24.52 7.15 5.16
N ARG A 565 25.55 6.32 5.39
CA ARG A 565 26.83 6.76 5.96
C ARG A 565 27.66 7.43 4.88
N TYR A 566 27.82 8.76 4.97
CA TYR A 566 28.50 9.53 3.93
C TYR A 566 29.96 9.13 3.77
N GLU A 567 30.63 8.66 4.84
CA GLU A 567 32.02 8.18 4.80
C GLU A 567 32.15 6.97 3.86
N LYS A 568 31.21 6.02 3.91
CA LYS A 568 31.19 4.85 3.03
C LYS A 568 31.03 5.25 1.56
N VAL A 569 30.23 6.29 1.29
CA VAL A 569 30.05 6.83 -0.07
C VAL A 569 31.32 7.53 -0.54
N GLN A 570 31.98 8.33 0.30
CA GLN A 570 33.26 8.98 -0.02
C GLN A 570 34.36 7.94 -0.26
N GLU A 571 34.50 6.95 0.62
CA GLU A 571 35.47 5.85 0.48
C GLU A 571 35.22 5.06 -0.81
N GLY A 572 33.96 4.74 -1.12
CA GLY A 572 33.58 4.10 -2.38
C GLY A 572 34.02 4.93 -3.58
N LEU A 573 33.72 6.22 -3.60
CA LEU A 573 34.11 7.13 -4.68
C LEU A 573 35.64 7.23 -4.84
N LEU A 574 36.38 7.34 -3.73
CA LEU A 574 37.85 7.36 -3.76
C LEU A 574 38.42 6.04 -4.28
N ALA A 575 37.81 4.91 -3.94
CA ALA A 575 38.23 3.57 -4.36
C ALA A 575 38.06 3.29 -5.87
N LEU A 576 37.44 4.19 -6.63
CA LEU A 576 37.45 4.14 -8.09
C LEU A 576 38.81 4.50 -8.69
N PHE A 577 39.62 5.26 -7.95
CA PHE A 577 40.85 5.87 -8.44
C PHE A 577 42.07 5.37 -7.64
N ASP A 578 43.22 5.28 -8.29
CA ASP A 578 44.49 5.08 -7.61
C ASP A 578 44.94 6.43 -7.01
N PRO A 579 45.11 6.54 -5.68
CA PRO A 579 45.50 7.79 -5.04
C PRO A 579 46.91 8.27 -5.40
N ASN A 580 47.76 7.39 -5.98
CA ASN A 580 49.15 7.71 -6.31
C ASN A 580 49.34 8.16 -7.77
N LEU A 581 48.27 8.18 -8.57
CA LEU A 581 48.33 8.57 -9.98
C LEU A 581 47.47 9.83 -10.24
N PRO A 582 47.83 10.66 -11.23
CA PRO A 582 46.98 11.78 -11.67
C PRO A 582 45.59 11.29 -12.11
N ILE A 583 44.55 12.08 -11.83
CA ILE A 583 43.15 11.80 -12.20
C ILE A 583 42.73 12.75 -13.31
N HIS A 584 42.25 12.22 -14.45
CA HIS A 584 41.81 13.02 -15.59
C HIS A 584 40.30 12.88 -15.84
N PHE A 585 39.54 13.96 -15.66
CA PHE A 585 38.12 14.01 -16.03
C PHE A 585 37.97 14.54 -17.46
N VAL A 586 37.64 13.66 -18.40
CA VAL A 586 37.46 14.00 -19.82
C VAL A 586 36.01 14.41 -20.06
N SER A 587 35.76 15.68 -20.41
CA SER A 587 34.39 16.22 -20.51
C SER A 587 34.27 17.34 -21.55
N GLU A 588 33.22 17.34 -22.39
CA GLU A 588 32.91 18.48 -23.26
C GLU A 588 31.93 19.48 -22.61
N GLY A 589 31.00 18.99 -21.79
CA GLY A 589 29.88 19.77 -21.24
C GLY A 589 30.21 20.71 -20.07
N LYS A 590 29.23 21.59 -19.78
CA LYS A 590 29.24 22.52 -18.62
C LYS A 590 28.70 21.90 -17.32
N ASP A 591 28.13 20.70 -17.40
CA ASP A 591 27.45 20.03 -16.29
C ASP A 591 28.40 19.54 -15.17
N PHE A 592 29.71 19.61 -15.40
CA PHE A 592 30.75 19.26 -14.45
C PHE A 592 31.80 20.39 -14.35
N PRO A 593 31.53 21.44 -13.55
CA PRO A 593 32.38 22.62 -13.47
C PRO A 593 33.66 22.36 -12.66
N ARG A 594 34.71 23.17 -12.91
CA ARG A 594 35.98 23.13 -12.17
C ARG A 594 35.86 23.48 -10.69
N THR A 595 34.81 24.22 -10.35
CA THR A 595 34.46 24.56 -8.96
C THR A 595 33.76 23.42 -8.22
N SER A 596 33.55 22.26 -8.87
CA SER A 596 32.98 21.08 -8.23
C SER A 596 33.77 20.68 -6.98
N PRO A 597 33.10 20.46 -5.83
CA PRO A 597 33.77 20.10 -4.58
C PRO A 597 34.48 18.75 -4.65
N LEU A 598 34.18 17.94 -5.69
CA LEU A 598 34.90 16.71 -5.94
C LEU A 598 36.41 16.95 -6.14
N PHE A 599 36.79 18.02 -6.84
CA PHE A 599 38.20 18.30 -7.14
C PHE A 599 38.99 18.60 -5.86
N GLY A 600 38.46 19.48 -5.00
CA GLY A 600 39.10 19.78 -3.72
C GLY A 600 39.09 18.59 -2.76
N LEU A 601 38.06 17.73 -2.81
CA LEU A 601 38.04 16.50 -2.01
C LEU A 601 39.19 15.56 -2.40
N PHE A 602 39.38 15.30 -3.70
CA PHE A 602 40.50 14.49 -4.17
C PHE A 602 41.84 15.15 -3.87
N GLU A 603 41.96 16.46 -4.07
CA GLU A 603 43.19 17.22 -3.78
C GLU A 603 43.58 17.11 -2.31
N LYS A 604 42.64 17.31 -1.38
CA LYS A 604 42.90 17.16 0.06
C LYS A 604 43.31 15.73 0.43
N ARG A 605 42.74 14.72 -0.24
CA ARG A 605 42.97 13.29 0.08
C ARG A 605 44.25 12.74 -0.53
N THR A 606 44.63 13.19 -1.73
CA THR A 606 45.73 12.62 -2.51
C THR A 606 46.93 13.56 -2.66
N GLY A 607 46.77 14.85 -2.32
CA GLY A 607 47.74 15.90 -2.64
C GLY A 607 47.73 16.31 -4.13
N MET A 608 46.94 15.64 -4.97
CA MET A 608 46.87 15.91 -6.40
C MET A 608 45.46 16.37 -6.81
N ARG A 609 45.36 17.59 -7.32
CA ARG A 609 44.10 18.12 -7.85
C ARG A 609 43.72 17.42 -9.17
N PRO A 610 42.54 16.79 -9.33
CA PRO A 610 42.15 16.20 -10.61
C PRO A 610 42.17 17.20 -11.77
N ARG A 611 42.38 16.71 -12.99
CA ARG A 611 42.56 17.53 -14.21
C ARG A 611 41.27 17.52 -15.00
N GLN A 612 40.79 18.66 -15.47
CA GLN A 612 39.72 18.71 -16.46
C GLN A 612 40.30 18.74 -17.88
N VAL A 613 40.01 17.71 -18.66
CA VAL A 613 40.60 17.51 -20.00
C VAL A 613 39.50 17.59 -21.07
N LYS A 614 39.74 18.33 -22.15
CA LYS A 614 38.88 18.29 -23.35
C LYS A 614 39.36 17.21 -24.31
N SER A 615 38.46 16.67 -25.12
CA SER A 615 38.78 15.64 -26.11
C SER A 615 39.89 16.09 -27.07
N LYS A 616 39.89 17.36 -27.48
CA LYS A 616 40.92 17.98 -28.34
C LYS A 616 42.33 18.05 -27.72
N ASP A 617 42.43 17.92 -26.40
CA ASP A 617 43.69 18.02 -25.65
C ASP A 617 44.31 16.64 -25.39
N LEU A 618 43.69 15.56 -25.88
CA LEU A 618 44.23 14.20 -25.83
C LEU A 618 45.17 13.92 -27.00
N ARG A 619 46.21 13.11 -26.76
CA ARG A 619 47.19 12.64 -27.74
C ARG A 619 47.42 11.15 -27.54
N LEU A 620 47.48 10.41 -28.64
CA LEU A 620 47.94 9.03 -28.63
C LEU A 620 49.41 9.02 -29.08
N VAL A 621 50.32 8.59 -28.21
CA VAL A 621 51.76 8.64 -28.44
C VAL A 621 52.29 7.21 -28.61
N PRO A 622 53.04 6.89 -29.68
CA PRO A 622 53.68 5.58 -29.84
C PRO A 622 54.63 5.27 -28.68
N SER A 623 54.54 4.05 -28.13
CA SER A 623 55.37 3.59 -27.03
C SER A 623 55.70 2.10 -27.18
N LYS A 624 56.99 1.80 -27.37
CA LYS A 624 57.49 0.41 -27.42
C LYS A 624 57.37 -0.33 -26.08
N ALA A 625 57.24 0.41 -24.98
CA ALA A 625 57.05 -0.16 -23.64
C ALA A 625 55.59 -0.53 -23.36
N SER A 626 54.64 -0.03 -24.16
CA SER A 626 53.22 -0.37 -24.01
C SER A 626 52.89 -1.66 -24.76
N ARG A 627 52.07 -2.51 -24.14
CA ARG A 627 51.55 -3.74 -24.76
C ARG A 627 50.66 -3.47 -25.98
N THR A 628 50.01 -2.31 -26.02
CA THR A 628 49.18 -1.87 -27.17
C THR A 628 50.00 -1.12 -28.22
N GLY A 629 51.28 -0.85 -27.98
CA GLY A 629 52.13 -0.01 -28.83
C GLY A 629 51.92 1.50 -28.68
N PHE A 630 50.96 1.93 -27.86
CA PHE A 630 50.66 3.34 -27.61
C PHE A 630 50.42 3.64 -26.13
N ILE A 631 50.58 4.90 -25.75
CA ILE A 631 50.14 5.46 -24.48
C ILE A 631 49.21 6.64 -24.74
N LEU A 632 48.25 6.84 -23.85
CA LEU A 632 47.37 8.00 -23.88
C LEU A 632 47.99 9.13 -23.06
N CYS A 633 48.03 10.33 -23.62
CA CYS A 633 48.53 11.52 -22.95
C CYS A 633 47.54 12.68 -23.11
N CYS A 634 47.65 13.69 -22.24
CA CYS A 634 46.99 14.97 -22.40
C CYS A 634 48.00 16.11 -22.45
N VAL A 635 47.64 17.21 -23.12
CA VAL A 635 48.45 18.43 -23.16
C VAL A 635 48.54 19.04 -21.76
N TRP A 636 49.77 19.15 -21.25
CA TRP A 636 50.04 19.78 -19.96
C TRP A 636 49.74 21.29 -20.01
N GLY A 637 49.04 21.80 -18.99
CA GLY A 637 48.64 23.20 -18.91
C GLY A 637 47.37 23.57 -19.69
N ALA A 638 46.71 22.61 -20.33
CA ALA A 638 45.37 22.82 -20.90
C ALA A 638 44.32 23.14 -19.80
N ASP A 639 44.54 22.63 -18.58
CA ASP A 639 43.81 23.03 -17.39
C ASP A 639 44.52 24.19 -16.66
N PRO A 640 43.95 25.41 -16.64
CA PRO A 640 44.58 26.59 -16.04
C PRO A 640 44.66 26.51 -14.50
N ASP A 641 43.87 25.66 -13.85
CA ASP A 641 43.86 25.57 -12.38
C ASP A 641 44.98 24.67 -11.83
N VAL A 642 45.50 23.76 -12.67
CA VAL A 642 46.54 22.79 -12.29
C VAL A 642 47.95 23.33 -12.58
N SER A 643 48.09 24.15 -13.62
CA SER A 643 49.38 24.69 -14.07
C SER A 643 50.05 25.68 -13.11
N ARG A 644 49.38 26.07 -12.01
CA ARG A 644 49.84 27.11 -11.06
C ARG A 644 50.30 26.58 -9.69
N THR A 645 50.01 25.33 -9.34
CA THR A 645 50.03 24.89 -7.92
C THR A 645 50.72 23.55 -7.66
N SER A 646 51.08 22.77 -8.68
CA SER A 646 51.66 21.42 -8.51
C SER A 646 53.15 21.39 -8.85
N GLU A 647 53.93 20.53 -8.17
CA GLU A 647 55.26 20.13 -8.66
C GLU A 647 55.13 19.60 -10.10
N MET A 648 56.07 19.97 -10.97
CA MET A 648 56.01 19.55 -12.36
C MET A 648 56.07 18.02 -12.45
N PRO A 649 55.06 17.35 -13.06
CA PRO A 649 55.11 15.90 -13.27
C PRO A 649 56.18 15.54 -14.31
N GLN A 650 56.47 14.25 -14.46
CA GLN A 650 57.37 13.78 -15.52
C GLN A 650 56.70 13.96 -16.89
N LEU A 651 56.98 15.09 -17.54
CA LEU A 651 56.40 15.46 -18.84
C LEU A 651 57.19 14.86 -20.01
N LYS A 652 56.48 14.37 -21.03
CA LYS A 652 57.04 13.94 -22.31
C LYS A 652 56.95 15.07 -23.32
N LYS A 653 58.04 15.41 -24.00
CA LYS A 653 58.03 16.38 -25.11
C LYS A 653 57.84 15.65 -26.42
N VAL A 654 56.72 15.91 -27.10
CA VAL A 654 56.40 15.32 -28.41
C VAL A 654 55.90 16.43 -29.32
N ASN A 655 56.51 16.59 -30.51
CA ASN A 655 56.13 17.61 -31.50
C ASN A 655 56.03 19.05 -30.94
N GLY A 656 56.84 19.38 -29.92
CA GLY A 656 56.82 20.70 -29.27
C GLY A 656 55.78 20.86 -28.16
N GLU A 657 54.87 19.91 -27.98
CA GLU A 657 53.91 19.88 -26.87
C GLU A 657 54.52 19.19 -25.64
N ALA A 658 54.22 19.72 -24.45
CA ALA A 658 54.51 19.04 -23.19
C ALA A 658 53.29 18.19 -22.80
N LEU A 659 53.49 16.89 -22.64
CA LEU A 659 52.42 15.91 -22.45
C LEU A 659 52.55 15.21 -21.09
N GLU A 660 51.43 15.09 -20.38
CA GLU A 660 51.27 14.25 -19.18
C GLU A 660 50.61 12.93 -19.58
N GLU A 661 51.09 11.81 -19.05
CA GLU A 661 50.49 10.49 -19.31
C GLU A 661 49.16 10.33 -18.55
N VAL A 662 48.17 9.75 -19.23
CA VAL A 662 46.82 9.56 -18.70
C VAL A 662 46.66 8.11 -18.26
N HIS A 663 46.63 7.90 -16.95
CA HIS A 663 46.53 6.56 -16.35
C HIS A 663 45.12 6.18 -15.96
N GLN A 664 44.29 7.15 -15.54
CA GLN A 664 42.94 6.91 -15.06
C GLN A 664 41.99 8.04 -15.46
N ILE A 665 40.84 7.66 -16.01
CA ILE A 665 39.86 8.57 -16.60
C ILE A 665 38.53 8.48 -15.89
N GLY A 666 38.05 9.63 -15.39
CA GLY A 666 36.64 9.84 -15.07
C GLY A 666 35.90 10.33 -16.31
N LEU A 667 35.40 9.42 -17.14
CA LEU A 667 34.79 9.77 -18.43
C LEU A 667 33.44 10.46 -18.26
N GLN A 668 33.30 11.67 -18.82
CA GLN A 668 32.05 12.46 -18.80
C GLN A 668 31.55 12.80 -20.21
N LEU A 669 32.08 12.13 -21.24
CA LEU A 669 31.64 12.28 -22.62
C LEU A 669 30.34 11.50 -22.85
N PHE A 670 29.46 12.04 -23.69
CA PHE A 670 28.39 11.25 -24.28
C PHE A 670 28.93 10.33 -25.38
N ASP A 671 28.25 9.23 -25.68
CA ASP A 671 28.61 8.26 -26.73
C ASP A 671 28.92 8.94 -28.07
N TYR A 672 28.09 9.89 -28.51
CA TYR A 672 28.35 10.61 -29.77
C TYR A 672 29.63 11.47 -29.70
N GLU A 673 30.02 11.96 -28.52
CA GLU A 673 31.26 12.71 -28.32
C GLU A 673 32.45 11.75 -28.27
N LEU A 674 32.32 10.64 -27.54
CA LEU A 674 33.35 9.61 -27.44
C LEU A 674 33.67 9.01 -28.81
N PHE A 675 32.65 8.57 -29.55
CA PHE A 675 32.84 7.94 -30.86
C PHE A 675 33.06 8.94 -32.00
N SER A 676 33.09 10.25 -31.72
CA SER A 676 33.65 11.23 -32.65
C SER A 676 35.19 11.20 -32.68
N LEU A 677 35.82 10.58 -31.68
CA LEU A 677 37.26 10.40 -31.61
C LEU A 677 37.74 9.22 -32.47
N PRO A 678 39.01 9.22 -32.90
CA PRO A 678 39.60 8.07 -33.58
C PRO A 678 39.49 6.79 -32.73
N LEU A 679 39.16 5.66 -33.38
CA LEU A 679 38.91 4.38 -32.70
C LEU A 679 40.03 3.96 -31.74
N GLU A 680 41.29 4.12 -32.15
CA GLU A 680 42.45 3.80 -31.31
C GLU A 680 42.50 4.65 -30.03
N MET A 681 42.07 5.92 -30.11
CA MET A 681 41.96 6.77 -28.93
C MET A 681 40.83 6.31 -28.02
N VAL A 682 39.68 5.94 -28.57
CA VAL A 682 38.53 5.40 -27.81
C VAL A 682 38.92 4.11 -27.06
N ARG A 683 39.67 3.21 -27.70
CA ARG A 683 40.21 1.99 -27.09
C ARG A 683 41.08 2.31 -25.87
N HIS A 684 42.02 3.25 -26.00
CA HIS A 684 42.89 3.66 -24.90
C HIS A 684 42.15 4.43 -23.81
N ILE A 685 41.17 5.25 -24.15
CA ILE A 685 40.25 5.84 -23.17
C ILE A 685 39.55 4.72 -22.39
N GLY A 686 39.04 3.70 -23.08
CA GLY A 686 38.39 2.54 -22.48
C GLY A 686 39.28 1.79 -21.48
N LEU A 687 40.57 1.62 -21.78
CA LEU A 687 41.55 1.02 -20.86
C LEU A 687 41.75 1.85 -19.59
N CYS A 688 41.82 3.19 -19.73
CA CYS A 688 42.08 4.08 -18.61
C CYS A 688 40.80 4.43 -17.82
N CYS A 689 39.60 4.16 -18.33
CA CYS A 689 38.36 4.53 -17.65
C CYS A 689 38.20 3.81 -16.32
N VAL A 690 37.78 4.52 -15.26
CA VAL A 690 37.47 3.92 -13.96
C VAL A 690 36.10 3.23 -13.95
N ASN A 691 35.15 3.72 -14.75
CA ASN A 691 33.96 2.96 -15.10
C ASN A 691 34.28 2.03 -16.26
N ASP A 692 34.11 0.73 -16.05
CA ASP A 692 34.34 -0.25 -17.09
C ASP A 692 33.44 0.02 -18.30
N PRO A 693 33.96 0.05 -19.54
CA PRO A 693 33.13 0.24 -20.72
C PRO A 693 32.01 -0.80 -20.86
N ARG A 694 32.18 -2.02 -20.32
CA ARG A 694 31.11 -3.03 -20.23
C ARG A 694 29.97 -2.55 -19.31
N SER A 695 30.25 -1.84 -18.22
CA SER A 695 29.20 -1.18 -17.43
C SER A 695 28.52 -0.05 -18.18
N VAL A 696 29.29 0.74 -18.94
CA VAL A 696 28.79 1.91 -19.70
C VAL A 696 27.84 1.51 -20.83
N PHE A 697 28.12 0.40 -21.51
CA PHE A 697 27.38 0.00 -22.72
C PHE A 697 26.48 -1.23 -22.54
N ILE A 698 26.76 -2.11 -21.57
CA ILE A 698 25.93 -3.29 -21.28
C ILE A 698 25.06 -3.04 -20.05
N ALA A 699 25.66 -2.80 -18.87
CA ALA A 699 24.89 -2.66 -17.63
C ALA A 699 24.02 -1.39 -17.58
N HIS A 700 24.40 -0.33 -18.29
CA HIS A 700 23.60 0.89 -18.41
C HIS A 700 22.40 0.74 -19.37
N ASP A 701 22.49 -0.18 -20.34
CA ASP A 701 21.40 -0.41 -21.29
C ASP A 701 20.20 -0.99 -20.55
N LYS A 702 19.06 -0.30 -20.59
CA LYS A 702 17.89 -0.65 -19.76
C LYS A 702 17.37 -2.07 -20.03
N ARG A 703 17.69 -2.65 -21.18
CA ARG A 703 17.38 -4.03 -21.56
C ARG A 703 18.12 -5.07 -20.72
N ILE A 704 19.24 -4.73 -20.05
CA ILE A 704 19.99 -5.66 -19.20
C ILE A 704 19.10 -6.28 -18.12
N LEU A 705 18.11 -5.54 -17.61
CA LEU A 705 17.15 -6.06 -16.63
C LEU A 705 16.32 -7.23 -17.19
N GLY A 706 15.96 -7.18 -18.48
CA GLY A 706 15.27 -8.29 -19.15
C GLY A 706 16.19 -9.49 -19.38
N ILE A 707 17.46 -9.24 -19.74
CA ILE A 707 18.47 -10.30 -19.86
C ILE A 707 18.67 -11.02 -18.53
N ILE A 708 18.85 -10.28 -17.42
CA ILE A 708 18.99 -10.86 -16.08
C ILE A 708 17.79 -11.75 -15.74
N LEU A 709 16.56 -11.27 -15.98
CA LEU A 709 15.35 -12.03 -15.69
C LEU A 709 15.23 -13.32 -16.51
N GLN A 710 15.56 -13.27 -17.80
CA GLN A 710 15.57 -14.45 -18.68
C GLN A 710 16.69 -15.44 -18.30
N GLU A 711 17.81 -14.97 -17.75
CA GLU A 711 18.95 -15.81 -17.35
C GLU A 711 18.84 -16.41 -15.95
N LEU A 712 17.82 -16.07 -15.13
CA LEU A 712 17.76 -16.49 -13.73
C LEU A 712 17.87 -18.00 -13.54
N ASP A 713 17.18 -18.79 -14.36
CA ASP A 713 17.19 -20.25 -14.23
C ASP A 713 18.54 -20.85 -14.66
N ALA A 714 19.21 -20.26 -15.66
CA ALA A 714 20.56 -20.65 -16.05
C ALA A 714 21.58 -20.26 -14.97
N LEU A 715 21.48 -19.06 -14.40
CA LEU A 715 22.34 -18.58 -13.32
C LEU A 715 22.23 -19.45 -12.06
N LEU A 716 21.03 -19.96 -11.77
CA LEU A 716 20.75 -20.86 -10.66
C LEU A 716 21.20 -22.30 -10.93
N ASN A 717 20.78 -22.89 -12.05
CA ASN A 717 20.89 -24.34 -12.27
C ASN A 717 22.12 -24.73 -13.10
N LYS A 718 22.40 -23.98 -14.18
CA LYS A 718 23.49 -24.28 -15.12
C LYS A 718 24.82 -23.75 -14.60
N HIS A 719 24.90 -22.45 -14.32
CA HIS A 719 26.13 -21.78 -13.88
C HIS A 719 26.34 -21.85 -12.36
N LYS A 720 25.28 -22.09 -11.59
CA LYS A 720 25.32 -22.25 -10.12
C LYS A 720 26.00 -21.08 -9.39
N VAL A 721 25.81 -19.87 -9.91
CA VAL A 721 26.35 -18.64 -9.33
C VAL A 721 25.36 -17.98 -8.37
N LEU A 722 24.06 -18.16 -8.59
CA LEU A 722 23.01 -17.67 -7.69
C LEU A 722 22.47 -18.80 -6.80
N SER A 723 22.17 -18.47 -5.55
CA SER A 723 21.31 -19.28 -4.69
C SER A 723 19.82 -19.10 -5.04
N PRO A 724 18.93 -20.03 -4.63
CA PRO A 724 17.49 -19.88 -4.83
C PRO A 724 16.93 -18.55 -4.27
N ALA A 725 17.40 -18.12 -3.10
CA ALA A 725 16.98 -16.87 -2.47
C ALA A 725 17.43 -15.63 -3.29
N GLN A 726 18.65 -15.66 -3.84
CA GLN A 726 19.16 -14.59 -4.70
C GLN A 726 18.43 -14.54 -6.05
N ALA A 727 18.11 -15.68 -6.66
CA ALA A 727 17.31 -15.70 -7.88
C ALA A 727 15.89 -15.15 -7.62
N GLN A 728 15.29 -15.52 -6.49
CA GLN A 728 13.95 -15.06 -6.12
C GLN A 728 13.92 -13.54 -5.85
N ILE A 729 14.89 -12.99 -5.10
CA ILE A 729 14.92 -11.54 -4.83
C ILE A 729 15.12 -10.74 -6.13
N LEU A 730 15.92 -11.23 -7.08
CA LEU A 730 16.06 -10.57 -8.40
C LEU A 730 14.75 -10.60 -9.18
N ARG A 731 14.07 -11.75 -9.22
CA ARG A 731 12.76 -11.92 -9.88
C ARG A 731 11.70 -10.99 -9.29
N GLU A 732 11.68 -10.84 -7.97
CA GLU A 732 10.70 -10.01 -7.28
C GLU A 732 11.01 -8.52 -7.37
N ARG A 733 12.29 -8.12 -7.38
CA ARG A 733 12.71 -6.71 -7.24
C ARG A 733 13.03 -6.04 -8.57
N ILE A 734 13.31 -6.76 -9.65
CA ILE A 734 13.46 -6.17 -10.98
C ILE A 734 12.08 -6.04 -11.62
N ILE A 735 11.75 -4.87 -12.18
CA ILE A 735 10.49 -4.72 -12.93
C ILE A 735 10.58 -5.56 -14.21
N PRO A 736 9.56 -6.37 -14.54
CA PRO A 736 9.60 -7.17 -15.76
C PRO A 736 9.79 -6.28 -17.01
N THR A 737 10.91 -6.53 -17.69
CA THR A 737 11.38 -5.82 -18.88
C THR A 737 11.35 -6.79 -20.05
N ILE A 738 10.59 -6.44 -21.08
CA ILE A 738 10.38 -7.25 -22.28
C ILE A 738 11.40 -6.84 -23.34
N LEU A 739 12.08 -7.84 -23.91
CA LEU A 739 13.05 -7.66 -24.97
C LEU A 739 12.39 -7.88 -26.33
N PRO A 740 12.58 -6.97 -27.32
CA PRO A 740 12.13 -7.21 -28.68
C PRO A 740 12.59 -8.58 -29.22
N GLY A 741 11.69 -9.28 -29.90
CA GLY A 741 11.95 -10.62 -30.46
C GLY A 741 11.85 -11.79 -29.47
N SER A 742 11.63 -11.55 -28.17
CA SER A 742 11.47 -12.62 -27.18
C SER A 742 10.08 -13.27 -27.20
N SER A 743 9.91 -14.40 -26.49
CA SER A 743 8.61 -15.03 -26.24
C SER A 743 7.60 -14.08 -25.60
N GLU A 744 8.05 -13.28 -24.62
CA GLU A 744 7.21 -12.31 -23.92
C GLU A 744 6.77 -11.18 -24.86
N PHE A 745 7.63 -10.77 -25.79
CA PHE A 745 7.30 -9.77 -26.80
C PHE A 745 6.27 -10.29 -27.80
N LYS A 746 6.37 -11.55 -28.24
CA LYS A 746 5.35 -12.19 -29.10
C LYS A 746 4.00 -12.28 -28.39
N ALA A 747 4.00 -12.68 -27.12
CA ALA A 747 2.79 -12.69 -26.31
C ALA A 747 2.17 -11.28 -26.20
N LEU A 748 2.99 -10.25 -26.02
CA LEU A 748 2.52 -8.86 -25.98
C LEU A 748 1.90 -8.40 -27.32
N LEU A 749 2.45 -8.83 -28.46
CA LEU A 749 1.87 -8.54 -29.77
C LEU A 749 0.47 -9.17 -29.90
N GLU A 750 0.34 -10.44 -29.53
CA GLU A 750 -0.95 -11.15 -29.54
C GLU A 750 -1.98 -10.51 -28.60
N ASP A 751 -1.57 -10.17 -27.38
CA ASP A 751 -2.44 -9.53 -26.40
C ASP A 751 -2.87 -8.13 -26.86
N SER A 752 -1.97 -7.38 -27.49
CA SER A 752 -2.28 -6.06 -28.06
C SER A 752 -3.31 -6.14 -29.20
N GLN A 753 -3.28 -7.21 -30.00
CA GLN A 753 -4.28 -7.46 -31.06
C GLN A 753 -5.64 -7.86 -30.50
N LYS A 754 -5.66 -8.63 -29.39
CA LYS A 754 -6.91 -9.07 -28.72
C LYS A 754 -7.58 -7.95 -27.93
N ASP A 755 -6.80 -7.13 -27.24
CA ASP A 755 -7.27 -6.01 -26.43
C ASP A 755 -6.40 -4.77 -26.65
N PRO A 756 -6.91 -3.76 -27.39
CA PRO A 756 -6.22 -2.49 -27.61
C PRO A 756 -5.87 -1.71 -26.32
N GLN A 757 -6.52 -2.01 -25.19
CA GLN A 757 -6.22 -1.39 -23.90
C GLN A 757 -5.00 -1.98 -23.20
N THR A 758 -4.46 -3.10 -23.71
CA THR A 758 -3.23 -3.75 -23.21
C THR A 758 -2.08 -2.75 -23.07
N LYS A 759 -1.94 -1.80 -24.02
CA LYS A 759 -0.92 -0.75 -24.00
C LYS A 759 -0.87 0.03 -22.68
N ASN A 760 -2.01 0.22 -22.01
CA ASN A 760 -2.11 1.04 -20.80
C ASN A 760 -1.32 0.42 -19.61
N ARG A 761 -0.96 -0.85 -19.72
CA ARG A 761 -0.19 -1.59 -18.71
C ARG A 761 1.33 -1.47 -18.89
N TYR A 762 1.80 -0.70 -19.88
CA TYR A 762 3.21 -0.65 -20.26
C TYR A 762 3.77 0.78 -20.35
N ILE A 763 5.07 0.87 -20.15
CA ILE A 763 5.91 2.04 -20.36
C ILE A 763 7.02 1.70 -21.35
N LEU A 764 7.22 2.57 -22.33
CA LEU A 764 8.29 2.49 -23.32
C LEU A 764 9.40 3.46 -22.93
N LYS A 765 10.62 2.97 -22.84
CA LYS A 765 11.79 3.79 -22.50
C LYS A 765 12.83 3.68 -23.60
N PRO A 766 13.46 4.78 -24.02
CA PRO A 766 14.63 4.69 -24.90
C PRO A 766 15.75 3.88 -24.23
N VAL A 767 16.31 2.92 -24.97
CA VAL A 767 17.23 1.91 -24.43
C VAL A 767 18.50 2.51 -23.80
N ARG A 768 19.03 3.58 -24.40
CA ARG A 768 20.36 4.16 -24.07
C ARG A 768 20.36 5.66 -23.80
N ASP A 769 19.21 6.32 -23.87
CA ASP A 769 19.16 7.74 -23.52
C ASP A 769 19.41 7.95 -22.03
N ALA A 770 20.19 8.99 -21.73
CA ALA A 770 20.45 9.46 -20.38
C ALA A 770 19.50 10.63 -20.08
N ARG A 771 19.06 10.76 -18.81
CA ARG A 771 18.19 11.85 -18.30
C ARG A 771 16.69 11.71 -18.56
N GLY A 772 16.24 10.62 -19.19
CA GLY A 772 14.82 10.24 -19.25
C GLY A 772 14.00 10.98 -20.30
N ASN A 773 14.62 11.48 -21.37
CA ASN A 773 13.87 12.07 -22.48
C ASN A 773 13.24 10.98 -23.32
N GLY A 774 12.10 11.28 -23.98
CA GLY A 774 11.46 10.36 -24.92
C GLY A 774 10.77 9.14 -24.30
N ILE A 775 10.58 9.08 -22.98
CA ILE A 775 9.78 8.03 -22.32
C ILE A 775 8.31 8.21 -22.70
N LEU A 776 7.67 7.11 -23.13
CA LEU A 776 6.26 7.10 -23.51
C LEU A 776 5.48 6.17 -22.58
N LEU A 777 4.31 6.62 -22.13
CA LEU A 777 3.37 5.78 -21.40
C LEU A 777 2.34 5.25 -22.36
N GLY A 778 2.13 3.93 -22.37
CA GLY A 778 1.18 3.33 -23.28
C GLY A 778 -0.23 3.90 -23.12
N LYS A 779 -0.62 4.30 -21.90
CA LYS A 779 -1.89 5.00 -21.64
C LYS A 779 -2.03 6.38 -22.31
N ASN A 780 -0.92 7.06 -22.62
CA ASN A 780 -0.91 8.42 -23.16
C ASN A 780 -0.71 8.47 -24.68
N ILE A 781 -0.39 7.34 -25.32
CA ILE A 781 -0.24 7.25 -26.78
C ILE A 781 -1.44 6.55 -27.43
N SER A 782 -1.64 6.80 -28.73
CA SER A 782 -2.74 6.18 -29.48
C SER A 782 -2.49 4.68 -29.71
N VAL A 783 -3.54 3.91 -29.98
CA VAL A 783 -3.42 2.49 -30.34
C VAL A 783 -2.58 2.32 -31.61
N HIS A 784 -2.82 3.15 -32.62
CA HIS A 784 -2.07 3.13 -33.87
C HIS A 784 -0.57 3.42 -33.66
N GLU A 785 -0.25 4.39 -32.80
CA GLU A 785 1.14 4.70 -32.44
C GLU A 785 1.81 3.55 -31.68
N TRP A 786 1.11 2.93 -30.72
CA TRP A 786 1.58 1.73 -30.01
C TRP A 786 1.89 0.58 -30.98
N GLU A 787 0.96 0.25 -31.88
CA GLU A 787 1.15 -0.80 -32.88
C GLU A 787 2.29 -0.49 -33.85
N THR A 788 2.42 0.76 -34.29
CA THR A 788 3.51 1.20 -35.16
C THR A 788 4.87 1.03 -34.47
N ILE A 789 4.96 1.39 -33.19
CA ILE A 789 6.19 1.20 -32.40
C ILE A 789 6.49 -0.29 -32.27
N LEU A 790 5.51 -1.12 -31.87
CA LEU A 790 5.73 -2.57 -31.73
C LEU A 790 6.16 -3.22 -33.06
N ALA A 791 5.53 -2.87 -34.17
CA ALA A 791 5.91 -3.38 -35.50
C ALA A 791 7.34 -2.96 -35.88
N SER A 792 7.75 -1.74 -35.52
CA SER A 792 9.12 -1.27 -35.76
C SER A 792 10.17 -2.08 -34.98
N LEU A 793 9.83 -2.51 -33.76
CA LEU A 793 10.69 -3.33 -32.90
C LEU A 793 10.78 -4.79 -33.36
N ASP A 794 9.77 -5.30 -34.05
CA ASP A 794 9.75 -6.67 -34.60
C ASP A 794 10.56 -6.79 -35.90
N SER A 795 10.69 -5.69 -36.65
CA SER A 795 11.46 -5.68 -37.90
C SER A 795 12.97 -5.72 -37.64
N GLN A 796 13.67 -6.75 -38.15
CA GLN A 796 15.15 -6.82 -38.13
C GLN A 796 15.85 -5.65 -38.85
N ALA A 797 15.08 -4.79 -39.54
CA ALA A 797 15.54 -3.71 -40.40
C ALA A 797 15.64 -2.32 -39.72
N ALA A 798 15.22 -2.16 -38.46
CA ALA A 798 15.34 -0.88 -37.73
C ALA A 798 16.79 -0.60 -37.27
N LYS A 799 17.76 -0.69 -38.19
CA LYS A 799 19.19 -0.56 -37.88
C LYS A 799 19.71 0.86 -37.90
N ASN A 800 19.04 1.85 -38.49
CA ASN A 800 19.54 3.22 -38.48
C ASN A 800 18.39 4.23 -38.60
N SER A 801 18.20 5.09 -37.58
CA SER A 801 17.38 6.33 -37.52
C SER A 801 16.10 6.38 -36.65
N VAL A 802 15.61 5.28 -36.08
CA VAL A 802 14.42 5.29 -35.19
C VAL A 802 14.84 5.09 -33.72
N PRO A 803 14.27 5.82 -32.73
CA PRO A 803 14.56 5.59 -31.32
C PRO A 803 14.24 4.13 -30.93
N GLN A 804 15.23 3.38 -30.47
CA GLN A 804 15.00 2.02 -29.96
C GLN A 804 14.38 2.10 -28.56
N TYR A 805 13.23 1.47 -28.39
CA TYR A 805 12.51 1.37 -27.13
C TYR A 805 12.69 -0.02 -26.50
N MET A 806 12.84 -0.04 -25.17
CA MET A 806 12.48 -1.22 -24.37
C MET A 806 11.05 -1.08 -23.87
N ILE A 807 10.43 -2.20 -23.53
CA ILE A 807 9.07 -2.26 -22.97
C ILE A 807 9.14 -2.80 -21.54
N GLN A 808 8.48 -2.13 -20.60
CA GLN A 808 8.45 -2.54 -19.20
C GLN A 808 7.03 -2.39 -18.67
N HIS A 809 6.65 -3.22 -17.71
CA HIS A 809 5.35 -3.06 -17.06
C HIS A 809 5.24 -1.71 -16.35
N LEU A 810 4.13 -1.02 -16.57
CA LEU A 810 3.79 0.21 -15.85
C LEU A 810 3.33 -0.17 -14.45
N LEU A 811 4.17 0.15 -13.47
CA LEU A 811 3.89 -0.13 -12.06
C LEU A 811 2.98 0.97 -11.48
N SER A 812 1.95 0.56 -10.73
CA SER A 812 1.21 1.49 -9.88
C SER A 812 2.11 1.95 -8.73
N LEU A 813 2.36 3.24 -8.62
CA LEU A 813 3.26 3.83 -7.62
C LEU A 813 2.46 4.38 -6.45
N ARG A 814 3.06 4.29 -5.26
CA ARG A 814 2.51 4.93 -4.05
C ARG A 814 2.58 6.46 -4.20
N SER A 815 1.48 7.13 -3.84
CA SER A 815 1.44 8.59 -3.63
C SER A 815 1.77 8.92 -2.16
N PHE A 816 2.35 10.10 -1.95
CA PHE A 816 2.72 10.64 -0.64
C PHE A 816 2.33 12.11 -0.53
N ASP A 817 1.78 12.52 0.61
CA ASP A 817 1.55 13.92 0.90
C ASP A 817 2.82 14.55 1.48
N TRP A 818 3.51 15.33 0.67
CA TRP A 818 4.79 15.92 1.05
C TRP A 818 4.74 17.44 1.08
N PHE A 819 5.32 18.01 2.12
CA PHE A 819 5.58 19.43 2.23
C PHE A 819 6.81 19.79 1.39
N TRP A 820 6.60 20.57 0.33
CA TRP A 820 7.67 20.95 -0.59
C TRP A 820 8.42 22.19 -0.08
N ASP A 821 7.68 23.27 0.17
CA ASP A 821 8.18 24.52 0.73
C ASP A 821 7.02 25.44 1.13
N GLU A 822 7.33 26.65 1.60
CA GLU A 822 6.34 27.62 2.03
C GLU A 822 5.41 28.13 0.92
N GLN A 823 5.83 28.09 -0.34
CA GLN A 823 5.02 28.54 -1.48
C GLN A 823 4.12 27.42 -1.99
N ARG A 824 4.68 26.21 -2.16
CA ARG A 824 4.02 25.05 -2.77
C ARG A 824 3.26 24.18 -1.76
N LYS A 825 3.54 24.35 -0.45
CA LYS A 825 2.90 23.66 0.68
C LYS A 825 2.90 22.13 0.50
N VAL A 826 1.90 21.45 1.05
CA VAL A 826 1.73 20.00 0.93
C VAL A 826 1.16 19.66 -0.43
N ARG A 827 1.80 18.72 -1.13
CA ARG A 827 1.33 18.21 -2.43
C ARG A 827 1.35 16.69 -2.42
N GLU A 828 0.30 16.12 -3.00
CA GLU A 828 0.31 14.71 -3.38
C GLU A 828 1.44 14.51 -4.41
N SER A 829 2.37 13.62 -4.08
CA SER A 829 3.64 13.46 -4.76
C SER A 829 3.94 12.00 -5.04
N ARG A 830 4.65 11.74 -6.13
CA ARG A 830 5.31 10.45 -6.40
C ARG A 830 6.82 10.62 -6.27
N MET A 831 7.54 9.51 -6.12
CA MET A 831 8.98 9.54 -5.90
C MET A 831 9.75 8.45 -6.63
N VAL A 832 10.99 8.78 -7.00
CA VAL A 832 11.99 7.85 -7.53
C VAL A 832 13.25 7.96 -6.68
N GLY A 833 13.60 6.85 -6.03
CA GLY A 833 14.82 6.75 -5.25
C GLY A 833 15.99 6.31 -6.11
N THR A 834 17.19 6.42 -5.57
CA THR A 834 18.42 5.88 -6.16
C THR A 834 19.25 5.25 -5.06
N TYR A 835 20.13 4.33 -5.43
CA TYR A 835 21.23 3.92 -4.56
C TYR A 835 22.51 3.74 -5.40
N PHE A 836 23.64 3.62 -4.71
CA PHE A 836 24.94 3.52 -5.37
C PHE A 836 25.62 2.20 -5.05
N SER A 837 26.25 1.64 -6.07
CA SER A 837 27.17 0.51 -5.98
C SER A 837 28.49 0.90 -6.62
N VAL A 838 29.60 0.72 -5.91
CA VAL A 838 30.94 0.97 -6.44
C VAL A 838 31.74 -0.33 -6.45
N ASN A 839 32.26 -0.70 -7.63
CA ASN A 839 32.98 -1.95 -7.86
C ASN A 839 32.21 -3.15 -7.29
N GLY A 840 30.90 -3.14 -7.57
CA GLY A 840 29.97 -4.19 -7.16
C GLY A 840 29.42 -4.11 -5.73
N ARG A 841 29.97 -3.24 -4.88
CA ARG A 841 29.59 -3.13 -3.47
C ARG A 841 28.58 -2.02 -3.24
N PHE A 842 27.50 -2.31 -2.54
CA PHE A 842 26.55 -1.29 -2.07
C PHE A 842 27.24 -0.28 -1.15
N VAL A 843 27.20 1.01 -1.49
CA VAL A 843 27.81 2.09 -0.70
C VAL A 843 26.80 2.98 0.03
N GLY A 844 25.55 3.03 -0.42
CA GLY A 844 24.49 3.77 0.27
C GLY A 844 23.32 4.17 -0.61
N LEU A 845 22.26 4.67 0.01
CA LEU A 845 21.14 5.31 -0.68
C LEU A 845 21.55 6.68 -1.22
N GLY A 846 20.99 7.02 -2.37
CA GLY A 846 20.99 8.37 -2.92
C GLY A 846 19.84 9.21 -2.38
N MET A 847 19.40 10.16 -3.20
CA MET A 847 18.27 11.04 -2.89
C MET A 847 16.99 10.49 -3.51
N TRP A 848 15.85 10.85 -2.92
CA TRP A 848 14.52 10.70 -3.52
C TRP A 848 14.23 11.93 -4.37
N ARG A 849 13.97 11.74 -5.67
CA ARG A 849 13.44 12.81 -6.53
C ARG A 849 11.93 12.73 -6.51
N THR A 850 11.30 13.88 -6.35
CA THR A 850 9.89 13.95 -5.95
C THR A 850 9.16 14.95 -6.80
N ALA A 851 8.06 14.54 -7.41
CA ALA A 851 7.26 15.40 -8.27
C ALA A 851 5.77 15.23 -7.97
N SER A 852 4.95 16.15 -8.45
CA SER A 852 3.48 16.10 -8.31
C SER A 852 2.94 14.73 -8.74
N ALA A 853 1.90 14.20 -8.11
CA ALA A 853 1.29 12.93 -8.51
C ALA A 853 0.68 12.97 -9.92
N SER A 854 0.43 14.16 -10.45
CA SER A 854 0.09 14.40 -11.86
C SER A 854 1.24 14.12 -12.83
N GLU A 855 2.48 14.13 -12.33
CA GLU A 855 3.64 13.76 -13.13
C GLU A 855 3.71 12.24 -13.25
N ASP A 856 3.81 11.84 -14.51
CA ASP A 856 3.68 10.47 -14.94
C ASP A 856 5.06 9.79 -15.06
N VAL A 857 6.11 10.61 -15.23
CA VAL A 857 7.52 10.20 -15.28
C VAL A 857 8.36 11.21 -14.48
N ILE A 858 9.17 10.72 -13.55
CA ILE A 858 10.06 11.54 -12.73
C ILE A 858 11.50 11.27 -13.16
N ALA A 859 12.17 12.30 -13.69
CA ALA A 859 13.53 12.22 -14.21
C ALA A 859 14.37 13.41 -13.74
N ALA A 860 15.67 13.40 -14.07
CA ALA A 860 16.56 14.51 -13.75
C ALA A 860 16.15 15.83 -14.44
N SER A 861 15.48 15.74 -15.59
CA SER A 861 14.96 16.87 -16.36
C SER A 861 13.62 17.43 -15.84
N THR A 862 12.95 16.76 -14.88
CA THR A 862 11.68 17.23 -14.32
C THR A 862 11.89 18.62 -13.70
N LYS A 863 11.11 19.60 -14.18
CA LYS A 863 11.25 21.01 -13.81
C LYS A 863 10.65 21.29 -12.44
N ASP A 864 9.45 20.77 -12.16
CA ASP A 864 8.75 20.95 -10.89
C ASP A 864 8.97 19.73 -9.99
N ALA A 865 10.15 19.67 -9.39
CA ALA A 865 10.54 18.61 -8.47
C ALA A 865 11.32 19.15 -7.27
N THR A 866 11.26 18.43 -6.16
CA THR A 866 12.15 18.58 -5.00
C THR A 866 12.90 17.27 -4.75
N ALA A 867 13.88 17.30 -3.86
CA ALA A 867 14.69 16.13 -3.55
C ALA A 867 14.87 15.97 -2.03
N LEU A 868 14.64 14.77 -1.53
CA LEU A 868 14.64 14.46 -0.10
C LEU A 868 15.76 13.46 0.22
N LEU A 869 16.34 13.62 1.40
CA LEU A 869 17.22 12.62 2.01
C LEU A 869 16.42 11.62 2.83
N SER A 870 17.11 10.67 3.45
CA SER A 870 16.49 9.68 4.33
C SER A 870 17.16 9.56 5.68
N VAL A 871 16.34 9.25 6.67
CA VAL A 871 16.75 8.90 8.03
C VAL A 871 16.16 7.55 8.41
N ILE A 872 16.82 6.87 9.34
CA ILE A 872 16.38 5.62 9.96
C ILE A 872 16.40 5.77 11.49
N PRO A 873 15.58 4.99 12.22
CA PRO A 873 15.66 4.89 13.68
C PRO A 873 17.04 4.44 14.17
N VAL A 874 17.56 5.06 15.25
CA VAL A 874 18.82 4.64 15.91
C VAL A 874 18.66 3.26 16.58
N HIS A 875 17.49 3.02 17.20
CA HIS A 875 17.16 1.79 17.92
C HIS A 875 15.87 1.19 17.36
N GLN A 876 15.98 0.10 16.59
CA GLN A 876 14.93 -0.87 16.26
C GLN A 876 15.50 -2.06 15.49
#